data_AF-A0A0M8T4Z1-F1
#
_entry.id   AF-A0A0M8T4Z1-F1
#
_cell.length_a   1.000
_cell.length_b   1.000
_cell.length_c   1.000
_cell.angle_alpha   90.00
_cell.angle_beta   90.00
_cell.angle_gamma   90.00
#
_symmetry.space_group_name_H-M   'P 1'
#
loop_
_entity.id
_entity.type
_entity.pdbx_description
1 polymer ?
#
loop_
_entity_poly.entity_id
_entity_poly.type
_entity_poly.pdbx_seq_one_letter_code
_entity_poly.pdbx_strand_id
1 'polypeptide(L)'
;SWGVRPQYVAGHSVGEIAAAHVAGVFTLADACMLVAARGRLMQALPAGGAMVAIRATEEEVLPHLMGGVSIAAVNGPLSVVVSGVEDAVLAIAARFTAEGRETSRLRVSHAFHSPLMEPMLADFRAVAEGLSYGEPELSVVSNVTGHLATPDQLRTPEYWVTHVRAAVRFADGIRALSAQSVTRFLELGPDGTLTAMARESLPDGGTTGQSAPEEAVLVPALRRDRPEEATLLAALTQLHVRGAVIDWTAFPAAGRDARAVDLPTYAFQHQRFWPTPDHTRTGDIGAVGLEAAGHPLLSAAVELPDGDGVLFTTRLSLATHSWLAGHVVMGSVLLPGTAFVELAVRAADQAGCDRVDELTLAAPLVLPEHGGVHLQLHVGPADEAGRRTFSVRSRMEGDGDRPWVQHATGVLAVDPQPAAADFASAPWPPADAETVDLTGFYPSFADRGFDYGPHFQGLRAAWRRGDEVFAEVALPAAAEGEAPAYGLHPALLDAALHVVTLNGVDRQVVPFAWEDVSLHASGAAAVRVRVTRHSSDTVSVDVADAEGGPVATIGALVLRSVSADQWESGTNSIGHDALFRVQWNPVHLPQTGTAETVAAIGFPAGSTAAWCADPVEHYADLASLAASGRAYGTVLAAVTAASAGTVESVHAAVVGALDVIQSWLAEDRFVSSRLVFVTRGAVSGADLAGAAVWGLVRSAQSEHPGRFGLVDVEDDASAAVFPRALASDEPQLLVRGGEVLVPRLARARSEQAMAWDSSGTVLIT
;
A
#
# COMPACT_ATOMS: atom_id res chain seq x y z
N SER A 1 19.49 18.25 -27.32
CA SER A 1 18.55 17.28 -27.91
C SER A 1 17.84 16.45 -26.85
N TRP A 2 18.51 15.93 -25.82
CA TRP A 2 17.92 14.99 -24.84
C TRP A 2 17.91 15.49 -23.39
N GLY A 3 17.84 16.81 -23.18
CA GLY A 3 17.82 17.40 -21.83
C GLY A 3 19.12 17.34 -21.02
N VAL A 4 20.15 16.62 -21.49
CA VAL A 4 21.46 16.52 -20.82
C VAL A 4 22.21 17.85 -20.89
N ARG A 5 22.39 18.52 -19.75
CA ARG A 5 23.10 19.80 -19.63
C ARG A 5 24.31 19.65 -18.69
N PRO A 6 25.55 19.89 -19.15
CA PRO A 6 26.71 19.90 -18.28
C PRO A 6 26.71 21.14 -17.37
N GLN A 7 27.19 20.99 -16.14
CA GLN A 7 27.49 22.11 -15.24
C GLN A 7 28.93 22.62 -15.44
N TYR A 8 29.82 21.69 -15.79
CA TYR A 8 31.22 21.93 -16.06
C TYR A 8 31.60 21.29 -17.37
N VAL A 9 32.53 21.91 -18.09
CA VAL A 9 33.11 21.33 -19.30
C VAL A 9 34.64 21.33 -19.18
N ALA A 10 35.24 20.25 -19.66
CA ALA A 10 36.68 20.09 -19.75
C ALA A 10 36.99 19.41 -21.08
N GLY A 11 38.15 19.70 -21.64
CA GLY A 11 38.62 19.04 -22.85
C GLY A 11 40.06 18.59 -22.70
N HIS A 12 40.54 17.78 -23.63
CA HIS A 12 41.95 17.42 -23.72
C HIS A 12 42.53 18.01 -25.00
N SER A 13 43.49 18.93 -24.86
CA SER A 13 44.09 19.62 -26.01
C SER A 13 43.02 20.25 -26.92
N VAL A 14 42.89 19.82 -28.18
CA VAL A 14 41.86 20.31 -29.11
C VAL A 14 40.43 20.21 -28.58
N GLY A 15 40.16 19.22 -27.70
CA GLY A 15 38.84 19.07 -27.07
C GLY A 15 38.44 20.27 -26.21
N GLU A 16 39.38 21.08 -25.72
CA GLU A 16 39.04 22.29 -24.96
C GLU A 16 38.50 23.40 -25.84
N ILE A 17 38.86 23.45 -27.13
CA ILE A 17 38.24 24.40 -28.05
C ILE A 17 36.75 24.06 -28.22
N ALA A 18 36.42 22.76 -28.27
CA ALA A 18 35.03 22.29 -28.29
C ALA A 18 34.32 22.59 -26.95
N ALA A 19 34.98 22.38 -25.81
CA ALA A 19 34.45 22.73 -24.49
C ALA A 19 34.16 24.24 -24.38
N ALA A 20 35.07 25.09 -24.86
CA ALA A 20 34.91 26.54 -24.87
C ALA A 20 33.79 27.00 -25.79
N HIS A 21 33.60 26.34 -26.94
CA HIS A 21 32.42 26.57 -27.77
C HIS A 21 31.12 26.23 -27.04
N VAL A 22 31.03 25.05 -26.40
CA VAL A 22 29.85 24.62 -25.63
C VAL A 22 29.58 25.57 -24.46
N ALA A 23 30.63 26.14 -23.85
CA ALA A 23 30.53 27.14 -22.81
C ALA A 23 30.16 28.55 -23.33
N GLY A 24 30.10 28.78 -24.64
CA GLY A 24 29.75 30.09 -25.22
C GLY A 24 30.92 31.06 -25.46
N VAL A 25 32.17 30.64 -25.20
CA VAL A 25 33.36 31.47 -25.47
C VAL A 25 33.53 31.72 -26.97
N PHE A 26 33.25 30.70 -27.79
CA PHE A 26 33.35 30.77 -29.25
C PHE A 26 32.01 30.49 -29.92
N THR A 27 31.76 31.18 -31.03
CA THR A 27 30.78 30.68 -32.02
C THR A 27 31.29 29.37 -32.63
N LEU A 28 30.40 28.56 -33.20
CA LEU A 28 30.81 27.32 -33.87
C LEU A 28 31.79 27.60 -35.02
N ALA A 29 31.56 28.69 -35.76
CA ALA A 29 32.42 29.12 -36.86
C ALA A 29 33.83 29.49 -36.36
N ASP A 30 33.94 30.26 -35.27
CA ASP A 30 35.23 30.66 -34.69
C ASP A 30 35.98 29.47 -34.10
N ALA A 31 35.28 28.56 -33.42
CA ALA A 31 35.87 27.32 -32.92
C ALA A 31 36.43 26.47 -34.08
N CYS A 32 35.66 26.30 -35.17
CA CYS A 32 36.12 25.60 -36.36
C CYS A 32 37.31 26.30 -37.03
N MET A 33 37.29 27.64 -37.08
CA MET A 33 38.38 28.44 -37.64
C MET A 33 39.67 28.24 -36.85
N LEU A 34 39.60 28.28 -35.52
CA LEU A 34 40.75 28.07 -34.65
C LEU A 34 41.30 26.65 -34.77
N VAL A 35 40.42 25.63 -34.81
CA VAL A 35 40.83 24.22 -35.01
C VAL A 35 41.48 24.02 -36.39
N ALA A 36 40.90 24.58 -37.46
CA ALA A 36 41.43 24.47 -38.80
C ALA A 36 42.77 25.19 -38.95
N ALA A 37 42.91 26.39 -38.38
CA ALA A 37 44.16 27.13 -38.35
C ALA A 37 45.24 26.39 -37.58
N ARG A 38 44.90 25.85 -36.39
CA ARG A 38 45.78 25.01 -35.58
C ARG A 38 46.31 23.83 -36.40
N GLY A 39 45.42 23.06 -37.03
CA GLY A 39 45.80 21.90 -37.83
C GLY A 39 46.71 22.25 -39.01
N ARG A 40 46.34 23.27 -39.80
CA ARG A 40 47.11 23.74 -40.96
C ARG A 40 48.51 24.23 -40.57
N LEU A 41 48.60 25.07 -39.54
CA LEU A 41 49.86 25.65 -39.09
C LEU A 41 50.78 24.59 -38.46
N MET A 42 50.21 23.66 -37.68
CA MET A 42 50.96 22.51 -37.16
C MET A 42 51.50 21.62 -38.27
N GLN A 43 50.71 21.39 -39.33
CA GLN A 43 51.13 20.57 -40.46
C GLN A 43 52.24 21.23 -41.29
N ALA A 44 52.36 22.56 -41.26
CA ALA A 44 53.39 23.31 -41.96
C ALA A 44 54.75 23.35 -41.22
N LEU A 45 54.80 22.85 -39.98
CA LEU A 45 56.04 22.81 -39.21
C LEU A 45 57.03 21.79 -39.78
N PRO A 46 58.34 21.95 -39.52
CA PRO A 46 59.34 20.95 -39.89
C PRO A 46 59.10 19.60 -39.20
N ALA A 47 59.37 18.51 -39.93
CA ALA A 47 59.43 17.17 -39.37
C ALA A 47 60.62 17.01 -38.40
N GLY A 48 60.62 15.94 -37.60
CA GLY A 48 61.71 15.63 -36.64
C GLY A 48 61.33 15.78 -35.15
N GLY A 49 60.03 15.85 -34.86
CA GLY A 49 59.50 15.79 -33.49
C GLY A 49 58.90 14.43 -33.16
N ALA A 50 58.94 14.04 -31.88
CA ALA A 50 58.27 12.84 -31.37
C ALA A 50 57.46 13.14 -30.11
N MET A 51 56.49 12.28 -29.82
CA MET A 51 55.75 12.24 -28.55
C MET A 51 55.75 10.82 -28.00
N VAL A 52 56.07 10.65 -26.72
CA VAL A 52 56.10 9.35 -26.05
C VAL A 52 55.35 9.43 -24.73
N ALA A 53 54.40 8.52 -24.54
CA ALA A 53 53.76 8.29 -23.24
C ALA A 53 54.68 7.43 -22.36
N ILE A 54 54.82 7.82 -21.10
CA ILE A 54 55.69 7.19 -20.11
C ILE A 54 54.88 6.91 -18.84
N ARG A 55 54.95 5.68 -18.33
CA ARG A 55 54.34 5.29 -17.05
C ARG A 55 55.18 5.78 -15.85
N ALA A 56 55.16 7.09 -15.61
CA ALA A 56 55.91 7.78 -14.57
C ALA A 56 55.14 9.00 -14.03
N THR A 57 55.55 9.52 -12.88
CA THR A 57 55.04 10.80 -12.36
C THR A 57 55.66 11.98 -13.09
N GLU A 58 55.04 13.16 -12.99
CA GLU A 58 55.64 14.40 -13.49
C GLU A 58 56.98 14.69 -12.81
N GLU A 59 57.07 14.50 -11.50
CA GLU A 59 58.28 14.74 -10.70
C GLU A 59 59.46 13.85 -11.13
N GLU A 60 59.19 12.60 -11.51
CA GLU A 60 60.21 11.67 -12.04
C GLU A 60 60.74 12.15 -13.41
N VAL A 61 59.90 12.77 -14.24
CA VAL A 61 60.25 13.15 -15.62
C VAL A 61 60.93 14.51 -15.69
N LEU A 62 60.55 15.48 -14.85
CA LEU A 62 61.04 16.86 -14.86
C LEU A 62 62.59 16.99 -14.89
N PRO A 63 63.37 16.24 -14.09
CA PRO A 63 64.84 16.34 -14.08
C PRO A 63 65.51 15.90 -15.39
N HIS A 64 64.78 15.23 -16.28
CA HIS A 64 65.30 14.66 -17.52
C HIS A 64 64.96 15.49 -18.76
N LEU A 65 64.17 16.56 -18.61
CA LEU A 65 63.83 17.47 -19.68
C LEU A 65 65.04 18.36 -20.00
N MET A 66 65.71 18.08 -21.12
CA MET A 66 66.81 18.91 -21.64
C MET A 66 66.46 19.41 -23.04
N GLY A 67 66.90 20.65 -23.34
CA GLY A 67 66.95 21.29 -24.68
C GLY A 67 65.96 20.78 -25.73
N GLY A 68 64.84 21.49 -25.90
CA GLY A 68 63.88 21.22 -26.98
C GLY A 68 62.85 20.12 -26.69
N VAL A 69 62.77 19.62 -25.45
CA VAL A 69 61.75 18.69 -24.95
C VAL A 69 60.95 19.31 -23.82
N SER A 70 59.66 19.00 -23.74
CA SER A 70 58.76 19.41 -22.68
C SER A 70 57.78 18.29 -22.33
N ILE A 71 57.08 18.43 -21.21
CA ILE A 71 55.90 17.61 -20.94
C ILE A 71 54.76 18.17 -21.80
N ALA A 72 54.18 17.30 -22.62
CA ALA A 72 53.06 17.62 -23.48
C ALA A 72 51.72 17.51 -22.74
N ALA A 73 51.62 16.52 -21.83
CA ALA A 73 50.40 16.25 -21.08
C ALA A 73 50.72 15.48 -19.79
N VAL A 74 50.00 15.81 -18.72
CA VAL A 74 49.89 15.02 -17.50
C VAL A 74 48.48 14.41 -17.49
N ASN A 75 48.39 13.17 -17.97
CA ASN A 75 47.14 12.47 -18.22
C ASN A 75 46.62 11.71 -16.99
N GLY A 76 47.49 11.37 -16.05
CA GLY A 76 47.16 10.70 -14.80
C GLY A 76 48.35 10.76 -13.82
N PRO A 77 48.20 10.27 -12.60
CA PRO A 77 49.26 10.34 -11.57
C PRO A 77 50.55 9.62 -11.96
N LEU A 78 50.44 8.57 -12.79
CA LEU A 78 51.56 7.81 -13.35
C LEU A 78 51.53 7.79 -14.89
N SER A 79 50.93 8.79 -15.53
CA SER A 79 50.76 8.82 -16.99
C SER A 79 51.10 10.20 -17.53
N VAL A 80 52.33 10.33 -18.04
CA VAL A 80 52.87 11.58 -18.58
C VAL A 80 53.26 11.38 -20.03
N VAL A 81 53.06 12.39 -20.87
CA VAL A 81 53.53 12.41 -22.27
C VAL A 81 54.62 13.46 -22.41
N VAL A 82 55.77 13.06 -22.92
CA VAL A 82 56.85 13.98 -23.30
C VAL A 82 56.83 14.24 -24.81
N SER A 83 57.13 15.48 -25.21
CA SER A 83 57.17 15.90 -26.61
C SER A 83 58.32 16.86 -26.89
N GLY A 84 58.92 16.75 -28.06
CA GLY A 84 60.03 17.60 -28.50
C GLY A 84 60.81 17.01 -29.66
N VAL A 85 62.08 17.38 -29.76
CA VAL A 85 63.02 16.80 -30.75
C VAL A 85 63.11 15.28 -30.58
N GLU A 86 63.00 14.55 -31.69
CA GLU A 86 62.85 13.09 -31.69
C GLU A 86 63.93 12.36 -30.88
N ASP A 87 65.21 12.61 -31.16
CA ASP A 87 66.32 11.92 -30.49
C ASP A 87 66.33 12.15 -28.97
N ALA A 88 66.02 13.37 -28.54
CA ALA A 88 65.98 13.73 -27.13
C ALA A 88 64.79 13.08 -26.39
N VAL A 89 63.62 13.03 -27.03
CA VAL A 89 62.43 12.33 -26.51
C VAL A 89 62.69 10.83 -26.39
N LEU A 90 63.28 10.21 -27.42
CA LEU A 90 63.58 8.78 -27.42
C LEU A 90 64.64 8.42 -26.38
N ALA A 91 65.62 9.29 -26.12
CA ALA A 91 66.61 9.09 -25.06
C ALA A 91 65.96 9.06 -23.66
N ILE A 92 64.99 9.94 -23.39
CA ILE A 92 64.22 9.92 -22.13
C ILE A 92 63.39 8.65 -22.03
N ALA A 93 62.68 8.27 -23.09
CA ALA A 93 61.89 7.04 -23.12
C ALA A 93 62.73 5.77 -22.90
N ALA A 94 63.91 5.70 -23.51
CA ALA A 94 64.83 4.58 -23.35
C ALA A 94 65.32 4.44 -21.90
N ARG A 95 65.54 5.55 -21.19
CA ARG A 95 65.91 5.54 -19.76
C ARG A 95 64.82 4.91 -18.90
N PHE A 96 63.59 5.38 -19.01
CA PHE A 96 62.47 4.82 -18.25
C PHE A 96 62.19 3.35 -18.62
N THR A 97 62.39 2.98 -19.89
CA THR A 97 62.31 1.58 -20.31
C THR A 97 63.39 0.72 -19.65
N ALA A 98 64.62 1.21 -19.54
CA ALA A 98 65.72 0.53 -18.84
C ALA A 98 65.45 0.37 -17.33
N GLU A 99 64.66 1.27 -16.74
CA GLU A 99 64.16 1.20 -15.36
C GLU A 99 62.92 0.31 -15.21
N GLY A 100 62.49 -0.38 -16.27
CA GLY A 100 61.36 -1.31 -16.28
C GLY A 100 59.99 -0.63 -16.38
N ARG A 101 59.91 0.65 -16.74
CA ARG A 101 58.64 1.37 -16.95
C ARG A 101 58.13 1.17 -18.38
N GLU A 102 56.81 1.10 -18.53
CA GLU A 102 56.17 1.08 -19.84
C GLU A 102 56.31 2.42 -20.56
N THR A 103 56.72 2.37 -21.83
CA THR A 103 56.76 3.54 -22.71
C THR A 103 56.11 3.21 -24.06
N SER A 104 55.42 4.19 -24.65
CA SER A 104 54.71 4.02 -25.92
C SER A 104 54.81 5.27 -26.79
N ARG A 105 55.38 5.12 -27.99
CA ARG A 105 55.46 6.20 -28.97
C ARG A 105 54.09 6.48 -29.59
N LEU A 106 53.65 7.73 -29.51
CA LEU A 106 52.36 8.15 -30.09
C LEU A 106 52.48 8.32 -31.61
N ARG A 107 51.43 7.91 -32.33
CA ARG A 107 51.34 8.04 -33.79
C ARG A 107 50.89 9.46 -34.16
N VAL A 108 51.80 10.41 -34.06
CA VAL A 108 51.58 11.82 -34.41
C VAL A 108 52.61 12.28 -35.43
N SER A 109 52.25 13.27 -36.25
CA SER A 109 53.13 13.82 -37.28
C SER A 109 54.17 14.80 -36.74
N HIS A 110 53.89 15.45 -35.60
CA HIS A 110 54.73 16.48 -34.99
C HIS A 110 54.66 16.40 -33.46
N ALA A 111 55.61 17.04 -32.78
CA ALA A 111 55.64 17.09 -31.32
C ALA A 111 54.81 18.25 -30.76
N PHE A 112 53.52 18.04 -30.57
CA PHE A 112 52.60 19.03 -30.03
C PHE A 112 52.91 19.40 -28.56
N HIS A 113 52.48 20.58 -28.13
CA HIS A 113 52.68 21.07 -26.75
C HIS A 113 54.17 21.10 -26.34
N SER A 114 55.03 21.54 -27.27
CA SER A 114 56.49 21.55 -27.12
C SER A 114 57.12 22.80 -27.72
N PRO A 115 58.41 23.07 -27.46
CA PRO A 115 59.18 24.15 -28.08
C PRO A 115 59.18 24.14 -29.62
N LEU A 116 58.75 23.03 -30.25
CA LEU A 116 58.62 22.95 -31.70
C LEU A 116 57.35 23.64 -32.24
N MET A 117 56.45 24.11 -31.37
CA MET A 117 55.28 24.90 -31.78
C MET A 117 55.61 26.38 -31.99
N GLU A 118 56.71 26.89 -31.42
CA GLU A 118 57.13 28.29 -31.46
C GLU A 118 57.05 28.92 -32.86
N PRO A 119 57.47 28.26 -33.97
CA PRO A 119 57.41 28.85 -35.30
C PRO A 119 56.00 29.19 -35.80
N MET A 120 54.96 28.50 -35.32
CA MET A 120 53.57 28.77 -35.73
C MET A 120 52.84 29.77 -34.83
N LEU A 121 53.39 30.15 -33.68
CA LEU A 121 52.64 30.90 -32.66
C LEU A 121 52.24 32.30 -33.12
N ALA A 122 53.06 32.98 -33.93
CA ALA A 122 52.75 34.31 -34.45
C ALA A 122 51.55 34.29 -35.43
N ASP A 123 51.56 33.35 -36.37
CA ASP A 123 50.45 33.20 -37.33
C ASP A 123 49.18 32.69 -36.64
N PHE A 124 49.33 31.82 -35.64
CA PHE A 124 48.20 31.34 -34.85
C PHE A 124 47.59 32.46 -33.99
N ARG A 125 48.43 33.33 -33.42
CA ARG A 125 48.00 34.54 -32.71
C ARG A 125 47.18 35.46 -33.60
N ALA A 126 47.65 35.74 -34.82
CA ALA A 126 46.92 36.59 -35.76
C ALA A 126 45.51 36.04 -36.07
N VAL A 127 45.34 34.72 -36.13
CA VAL A 127 44.01 34.10 -36.25
C VAL A 127 43.20 34.31 -34.97
N ALA A 128 43.78 34.04 -33.80
CA ALA A 128 43.09 34.16 -32.51
C ALA A 128 42.63 35.61 -32.22
N GLU A 129 43.42 36.61 -32.56
CA GLU A 129 43.07 38.05 -32.44
C GLU A 129 41.88 38.45 -33.33
N GLY A 130 41.62 37.69 -34.40
CA GLY A 130 40.49 37.92 -35.30
C GLY A 130 39.18 37.25 -34.87
N LEU A 131 39.18 36.46 -33.78
CA LEU A 131 38.00 35.74 -33.31
C LEU A 131 37.13 36.59 -32.38
N SER A 132 35.86 36.23 -32.28
CA SER A 132 34.95 36.81 -31.30
C SER A 132 34.92 35.99 -30.01
N TYR A 133 35.06 36.67 -28.86
CA TYR A 133 35.10 36.05 -27.54
C TYR A 133 33.86 36.38 -26.69
N GLY A 134 33.00 35.39 -26.53
CA GLY A 134 31.84 35.44 -25.64
C GLY A 134 32.21 35.24 -24.18
N GLU A 135 31.32 35.65 -23.27
CA GLU A 135 31.43 35.32 -21.85
C GLU A 135 30.99 33.87 -21.63
N PRO A 136 31.78 33.03 -20.93
CA PRO A 136 31.41 31.64 -20.71
C PRO A 136 30.18 31.51 -19.80
N GLU A 137 29.14 30.83 -20.30
CA GLU A 137 27.92 30.48 -19.56
C GLU A 137 28.11 29.23 -18.67
N LEU A 138 29.16 28.45 -18.93
CA LEU A 138 29.52 27.24 -18.20
C LEU A 138 30.94 27.34 -17.66
N SER A 139 31.18 26.77 -16.48
CA SER A 139 32.54 26.69 -15.93
C SER A 139 33.41 25.74 -16.76
N VAL A 140 34.55 26.25 -17.23
CA VAL A 140 35.51 25.49 -18.05
C VAL A 140 36.75 25.17 -17.23
N VAL A 141 37.25 23.94 -17.32
CA VAL A 141 38.56 23.57 -16.78
C VAL A 141 39.64 23.89 -17.81
N SER A 142 40.61 24.71 -17.40
CA SER A 142 41.74 25.11 -18.23
C SER A 142 42.76 23.98 -18.37
N ASN A 143 43.14 23.59 -19.59
CA ASN A 143 44.24 22.64 -19.75
C ASN A 143 45.60 23.22 -19.38
N VAL A 144 45.76 24.54 -19.39
CA VAL A 144 47.05 25.17 -19.07
C VAL A 144 47.32 25.13 -17.56
N THR A 145 46.27 25.32 -16.74
CA THR A 145 46.40 25.45 -15.28
C THR A 145 45.91 24.24 -14.51
N GLY A 146 45.04 23.39 -15.09
CA GLY A 146 44.43 22.27 -14.38
C GLY A 146 43.35 22.67 -13.39
N HIS A 147 42.90 23.93 -13.42
CA HIS A 147 41.88 24.48 -12.54
C HIS A 147 40.73 25.10 -13.35
N LEU A 148 39.63 25.46 -12.67
CA LEU A 148 38.57 26.24 -13.30
C LEU A 148 39.14 27.56 -13.84
N ALA A 149 38.91 27.80 -15.13
CA ALA A 149 39.34 29.01 -15.81
C ALA A 149 38.46 30.19 -15.39
N THR A 150 39.07 31.36 -15.24
CA THR A 150 38.31 32.61 -15.12
C THR A 150 37.78 33.03 -16.50
N PRO A 151 36.63 33.74 -16.57
CA PRO A 151 36.12 34.28 -17.84
C PRO A 151 37.16 35.08 -18.61
N ASP A 152 37.92 35.94 -17.93
CA ASP A 152 38.93 36.80 -18.55
C ASP A 152 40.07 36.00 -19.17
N GLN A 153 40.47 34.87 -18.58
CA GLN A 153 41.49 34.01 -19.17
C GLN A 153 41.05 33.46 -20.53
N LEU A 154 39.85 32.89 -20.63
CA LEU A 154 39.38 32.24 -21.87
C LEU A 154 39.12 33.22 -23.02
N ARG A 155 38.89 34.50 -22.68
CA ARG A 155 38.55 35.56 -23.61
C ARG A 155 39.75 36.32 -24.18
N THR A 156 40.96 35.76 -24.01
CA THR A 156 42.20 36.36 -24.54
C THR A 156 42.84 35.49 -25.61
N PRO A 157 43.27 36.05 -26.76
CA PRO A 157 44.09 35.34 -27.75
C PRO A 157 45.34 34.69 -27.14
N GLU A 158 45.96 35.35 -26.16
CA GLU A 158 47.14 34.89 -25.43
C GLU A 158 46.93 33.53 -24.77
N TYR A 159 45.74 33.29 -24.21
CA TYR A 159 45.41 32.01 -23.61
C TYR A 159 45.49 30.87 -24.62
N TRP A 160 44.92 31.05 -25.80
CA TRP A 160 44.88 30.02 -26.85
C TRP A 160 46.25 29.80 -27.51
N VAL A 161 47.06 30.85 -27.63
CA VAL A 161 48.46 30.74 -28.08
C VAL A 161 49.31 30.01 -27.03
N THR A 162 49.03 30.21 -25.73
CA THR A 162 49.68 29.45 -24.66
C THR A 162 49.21 28.00 -24.65
N HIS A 163 47.90 27.77 -24.82
CA HIS A 163 47.25 26.46 -24.83
C HIS A 163 47.82 25.48 -25.85
N VAL A 164 48.18 25.96 -27.03
CA VAL A 164 48.74 25.10 -28.09
C VAL A 164 50.19 24.65 -27.81
N ARG A 165 50.86 25.35 -26.88
CA ARG A 165 52.28 25.21 -26.56
C ARG A 165 52.55 24.61 -25.18
N ALA A 166 51.70 24.90 -24.19
CA ALA A 166 51.86 24.48 -22.80
C ALA A 166 51.39 23.03 -22.59
N ALA A 167 51.84 22.42 -21.49
CA ALA A 167 51.42 21.07 -21.11
C ALA A 167 49.92 21.01 -20.81
N VAL A 168 49.26 19.94 -21.25
CA VAL A 168 47.85 19.64 -20.91
C VAL A 168 47.77 19.05 -19.50
N ARG A 169 47.24 19.82 -18.55
CA ARG A 169 47.04 19.44 -17.13
C ARG A 169 45.74 18.64 -16.92
N PHE A 170 45.55 17.56 -17.68
CA PHE A 170 44.29 16.79 -17.67
C PHE A 170 43.98 16.15 -16.31
N ALA A 171 44.96 15.48 -15.69
CA ALA A 171 44.77 14.83 -14.40
C ALA A 171 44.39 15.83 -13.28
N ASP A 172 45.02 17.01 -13.29
CA ASP A 172 44.69 18.09 -12.36
C ASP A 172 43.28 18.60 -12.60
N GLY A 173 42.89 18.75 -13.87
CA GLY A 173 41.55 19.15 -14.25
C GLY A 173 40.46 18.20 -13.75
N ILE A 174 40.68 16.88 -13.86
CA ILE A 174 39.76 15.88 -13.31
C ILE A 174 39.69 15.95 -11.78
N ARG A 175 40.83 16.13 -11.10
CA ARG A 175 40.86 16.35 -9.64
C ARG A 175 40.15 17.63 -9.22
N ALA A 176 40.28 18.70 -10.00
CA ALA A 176 39.56 19.96 -9.76
C ALA A 176 38.05 19.77 -9.90
N LEU A 177 37.58 19.02 -10.89
CA LEU A 177 36.16 18.66 -11.03
C LEU A 177 35.67 17.80 -9.85
N SER A 178 36.45 16.82 -9.43
CA SER A 178 36.14 16.00 -8.25
C SER A 178 36.04 16.86 -6.98
N ALA A 179 36.90 17.86 -6.82
CA ALA A 179 36.86 18.80 -5.70
C ALA A 179 35.62 19.73 -5.73
N GLN A 180 35.00 19.91 -6.90
CA GLN A 180 33.68 20.56 -7.06
C GLN A 180 32.51 19.60 -6.90
N SER A 181 32.75 18.40 -6.33
CA SER A 181 31.75 17.35 -6.15
C SER A 181 31.12 16.85 -7.45
N VAL A 182 31.84 16.94 -8.59
CA VAL A 182 31.39 16.34 -9.84
C VAL A 182 31.52 14.82 -9.76
N THR A 183 30.39 14.12 -9.88
CA THR A 183 30.32 12.65 -9.80
C THR A 183 29.96 11.98 -11.13
N ARG A 184 29.70 12.75 -12.19
CA ARG A 184 29.22 12.24 -13.48
C ARG A 184 30.01 12.84 -14.62
N PHE A 185 30.70 12.00 -15.39
CA PHE A 185 31.54 12.39 -16.50
C PHE A 185 31.05 11.69 -17.78
N LEU A 186 30.74 12.49 -18.80
CA LEU A 186 30.43 12.00 -20.14
C LEU A 186 31.55 12.41 -21.09
N GLU A 187 32.28 11.44 -21.62
CA GLU A 187 33.31 11.69 -22.63
C GLU A 187 32.65 11.80 -24.01
N LEU A 188 32.83 12.97 -24.63
CA LEU A 188 32.43 13.23 -26.01
C LEU A 188 33.64 13.08 -26.92
N GLY A 189 33.71 11.95 -27.62
CA GLY A 189 34.79 11.60 -28.53
C GLY A 189 34.50 10.29 -29.24
N PRO A 190 35.34 9.89 -30.21
CA PRO A 190 35.15 8.67 -31.00
C PRO A 190 35.46 7.36 -30.25
N ASP A 191 35.98 7.44 -29.02
CA ASP A 191 36.33 6.29 -28.17
C ASP A 191 36.25 6.71 -26.67
N GLY A 192 36.67 5.83 -25.76
CA GLY A 192 36.66 6.04 -24.31
C GLY A 192 38.04 6.17 -23.67
N THR A 193 38.96 6.91 -24.28
CA THR A 193 40.34 7.05 -23.79
C THR A 193 40.41 8.01 -22.61
N LEU A 194 39.71 9.15 -22.66
CA LEU A 194 39.69 10.12 -21.56
C LEU A 194 39.02 9.54 -20.32
N THR A 195 38.00 8.69 -20.50
CA THR A 195 37.30 7.97 -19.43
C THR A 195 38.27 7.12 -18.62
N ALA A 196 39.16 6.38 -19.29
CA ALA A 196 40.16 5.54 -18.61
C ALA A 196 41.16 6.41 -17.83
N MET A 197 41.69 7.47 -18.45
CA MET A 197 42.64 8.39 -17.80
C MET A 197 42.02 9.16 -16.63
N ALA A 198 40.75 9.55 -16.75
CA ALA A 198 40.02 10.24 -15.70
C ALA A 198 39.77 9.34 -14.49
N ARG A 199 39.47 8.05 -14.69
CA ARG A 199 39.34 7.08 -13.59
C ARG A 199 40.61 6.98 -12.75
N GLU A 200 41.78 6.94 -13.38
CA GLU A 200 43.06 6.91 -12.67
C GLU A 200 43.37 8.19 -11.89
N SER A 201 42.70 9.30 -12.23
CA SER A 201 42.91 10.62 -11.61
C SER A 201 41.96 10.91 -10.44
N LEU A 202 40.95 10.07 -10.22
CA LEU A 202 39.98 10.22 -9.13
C LEU A 202 40.45 9.54 -7.83
N PRO A 203 40.13 10.10 -6.64
CA PRO A 203 40.65 9.64 -5.36
C PRO A 203 40.28 8.18 -4.98
N ASP A 204 39.17 7.64 -5.49
CA ASP A 204 38.73 6.26 -5.24
C ASP A 204 39.25 5.23 -6.25
N GLY A 205 40.12 5.63 -7.20
CA GLY A 205 40.60 4.81 -8.31
C GLY A 205 41.50 3.61 -7.95
N GLY A 206 41.49 3.13 -6.70
CA GLY A 206 42.41 2.08 -6.23
C GLY A 206 41.91 1.14 -5.12
N THR A 207 40.72 1.30 -4.54
CA THR A 207 40.27 0.42 -3.44
C THR A 207 38.85 -0.10 -3.64
N THR A 208 38.76 -1.37 -4.08
CA THR A 208 37.57 -2.22 -3.91
C THR A 208 37.41 -2.56 -2.43
N GLY A 209 36.90 -1.62 -1.64
CA GLY A 209 36.67 -1.76 -0.21
C GLY A 209 35.28 -1.28 0.15
N GLN A 210 34.48 -2.17 0.74
CA GLN A 210 33.10 -1.94 1.15
C GLN A 210 33.02 -0.82 2.19
N SER A 211 32.79 0.41 1.73
CA SER A 211 32.14 1.57 2.38
C SER A 211 32.64 2.85 1.71
N ALA A 212 32.24 3.10 0.45
CA ALA A 212 32.63 4.30 -0.30
C ALA A 212 31.40 5.19 -0.56
N PRO A 213 31.56 6.53 -0.56
CA PRO A 213 30.53 7.46 -1.05
C PRO A 213 30.24 7.18 -2.54
N GLU A 214 29.10 7.67 -3.06
CA GLU A 214 28.61 7.39 -4.43
C GLU A 214 29.73 7.39 -5.48
N GLU A 215 30.09 6.19 -5.95
CA GLU A 215 31.18 5.97 -6.90
C GLU A 215 30.97 6.82 -8.17
N ALA A 216 31.98 7.61 -8.54
CA ALA A 216 31.91 8.48 -9.71
C ALA A 216 31.64 7.66 -10.99
N VAL A 217 30.73 8.17 -11.83
CA VAL A 217 30.27 7.52 -13.05
C VAL A 217 30.96 8.16 -14.24
N LEU A 218 31.79 7.41 -14.96
CA LEU A 218 32.50 7.88 -16.14
C LEU A 218 32.12 7.03 -17.34
N VAL A 219 31.55 7.66 -18.35
CA VAL A 219 30.91 6.99 -19.48
C VAL A 219 31.37 7.61 -20.80
N PRO A 220 31.90 6.82 -21.73
CA PRO A 220 32.17 7.29 -23.08
C PRO A 220 30.91 7.25 -23.93
N ALA A 221 30.66 8.32 -24.68
CA ALA A 221 29.51 8.40 -25.59
C ALA A 221 29.64 7.42 -26.77
N LEU A 222 30.87 7.16 -27.23
CA LEU A 222 31.17 6.25 -28.34
C LEU A 222 32.36 5.34 -28.03
N ARG A 223 32.46 4.24 -28.79
CA ARG A 223 33.55 3.27 -28.76
C ARG A 223 33.85 2.85 -30.19
N ARG A 224 35.13 2.90 -30.58
CA ARG A 224 35.57 2.64 -31.97
C ARG A 224 35.23 1.24 -32.50
N ASP A 225 35.03 0.28 -31.61
CA ASP A 225 34.78 -1.14 -31.88
C ASP A 225 33.31 -1.53 -31.69
N ARG A 226 32.39 -0.57 -31.55
CA ARG A 226 30.98 -0.81 -31.25
C ARG A 226 30.05 0.04 -32.12
N PRO A 227 28.79 -0.39 -32.35
CA PRO A 227 27.80 0.43 -33.03
C PRO A 227 27.54 1.74 -32.27
N GLU A 228 27.57 2.87 -32.98
CA GLU A 228 27.47 4.22 -32.40
C GLU A 228 26.13 4.43 -31.67
N GLU A 229 25.00 4.11 -32.33
CA GLU A 229 23.65 4.29 -31.76
C GLU A 229 23.46 3.52 -30.45
N ALA A 230 23.85 2.24 -30.42
CA ALA A 230 23.73 1.39 -29.25
C ALA A 230 24.64 1.87 -28.11
N THR A 231 25.85 2.32 -28.44
CA THR A 231 26.81 2.81 -27.44
C THR A 231 26.33 4.11 -26.81
N LEU A 232 25.78 5.02 -27.60
CA LEU A 232 25.25 6.29 -27.12
C LEU A 232 24.00 6.09 -26.25
N LEU A 233 23.07 5.23 -26.66
CA LEU A 233 21.91 4.85 -25.86
C LEU A 233 22.30 4.21 -24.53
N ALA A 234 23.28 3.30 -24.55
CA ALA A 234 23.82 2.70 -23.33
C ALA A 234 24.46 3.76 -22.43
N ALA A 235 25.16 4.74 -23.00
CA ALA A 235 25.77 5.83 -22.24
C ALA A 235 24.72 6.70 -21.53
N LEU A 236 23.65 7.10 -22.25
CA LEU A 236 22.53 7.85 -21.67
C LEU A 236 21.81 7.05 -20.58
N THR A 237 21.65 5.73 -20.79
CA THR A 237 21.05 4.83 -19.80
C THR A 237 21.89 4.77 -18.53
N GLN A 238 23.22 4.65 -18.64
CA GLN A 238 24.13 4.65 -17.49
C GLN A 238 24.06 5.95 -16.70
N LEU A 239 23.95 7.10 -17.39
CA LEU A 239 23.73 8.38 -16.73
C LEU A 239 22.37 8.42 -16.02
N HIS A 240 21.31 7.94 -16.67
CA HIS A 240 19.94 7.94 -16.15
C HIS A 240 19.79 7.11 -14.88
N VAL A 241 20.26 5.85 -14.88
CA VAL A 241 20.17 4.96 -13.70
C VAL A 241 21.00 5.43 -12.52
N ARG A 242 21.87 6.41 -12.75
CA ARG A 242 22.64 7.06 -11.70
C ARG A 242 21.98 8.34 -11.22
N GLY A 243 20.91 8.84 -11.85
CA GLY A 243 20.18 10.04 -11.45
C GLY A 243 20.32 11.24 -12.40
N ALA A 244 20.94 11.11 -13.57
CA ALA A 244 20.90 12.17 -14.58
C ALA A 244 19.50 12.26 -15.22
N VAL A 245 19.00 13.47 -15.39
CA VAL A 245 17.73 13.72 -16.07
C VAL A 245 17.95 13.64 -17.58
N ILE A 246 17.33 12.64 -18.21
CA ILE A 246 17.31 12.47 -19.66
C ILE A 246 15.88 12.73 -20.14
N ASP A 247 15.75 13.59 -21.14
CA ASP A 247 14.46 13.78 -21.82
C ASP A 247 14.24 12.63 -22.83
N TRP A 248 13.59 11.57 -22.35
CA TRP A 248 13.23 10.42 -23.16
C TRP A 248 12.11 10.73 -24.17
N THR A 249 11.35 11.82 -23.99
CA THR A 249 10.26 12.20 -24.91
C THR A 249 10.79 12.70 -26.25
N ALA A 250 12.05 13.16 -26.29
CA ALA A 250 12.73 13.56 -27.50
C ALA A 250 13.12 12.39 -28.44
N PHE A 251 13.03 11.12 -27.99
CA PHE A 251 13.28 9.94 -28.84
C PHE A 251 12.12 9.64 -29.82
N PRO A 252 10.85 9.52 -29.38
CA PRO A 252 9.70 9.33 -30.28
C PRO A 252 9.52 10.46 -31.31
N ALA A 253 9.90 11.70 -30.93
CA ALA A 253 9.81 12.87 -31.81
C ALA A 253 10.69 12.76 -33.07
N ALA A 254 11.59 11.78 -33.14
CA ALA A 254 12.47 11.51 -34.29
C ALA A 254 11.82 10.65 -35.41
N GLY A 255 10.49 10.47 -35.42
CA GLY A 255 9.74 10.17 -36.66
C GLY A 255 9.15 8.77 -36.81
N ARG A 256 8.52 8.18 -35.78
CA ARG A 256 7.67 6.99 -35.93
C ARG A 256 6.45 7.03 -35.00
N ASP A 257 5.35 6.40 -35.42
CA ASP A 257 4.10 6.16 -34.67
C ASP A 257 4.33 5.32 -33.40
N ALA A 258 5.11 5.84 -32.44
CA ALA A 258 5.35 5.19 -31.16
C ALA A 258 4.17 5.45 -30.24
N ARG A 259 3.48 4.37 -29.82
CA ARG A 259 2.44 4.42 -28.78
C ARG A 259 3.05 4.09 -27.42
N ALA A 260 2.65 4.82 -26.39
CA ALA A 260 2.91 4.40 -25.02
C ALA A 260 2.18 3.07 -24.75
N VAL A 261 2.85 2.16 -24.03
CA VAL A 261 2.26 0.90 -23.58
C VAL A 261 2.45 0.81 -22.08
N ASP A 262 1.42 0.34 -21.38
CA ASP A 262 1.53 0.11 -19.94
C ASP A 262 2.48 -1.06 -19.68
N LEU A 263 3.45 -0.83 -18.80
CA LEU A 263 4.32 -1.86 -18.26
C LEU A 263 3.80 -2.26 -16.88
N PRO A 264 4.10 -3.49 -16.40
CA PRO A 264 3.86 -3.86 -15.02
C PRO A 264 4.38 -2.77 -14.06
N THR A 265 3.55 -2.41 -13.09
CA THR A 265 3.88 -1.37 -12.10
C THR A 265 5.03 -1.82 -11.19
N TYR A 266 5.47 -0.93 -10.30
CA TYR A 266 6.53 -1.21 -9.33
C TYR A 266 6.32 -2.57 -8.63
N ALA A 267 7.31 -3.45 -8.72
CA ALA A 267 7.31 -4.74 -8.04
C ALA A 267 7.58 -4.51 -6.55
N PHE A 268 6.55 -4.13 -5.81
CA PHE A 268 6.64 -3.93 -4.37
C PHE A 268 7.24 -5.17 -3.70
N GLN A 269 8.21 -4.98 -2.80
CA GLN A 269 8.64 -6.04 -1.90
C GLN A 269 7.53 -6.24 -0.87
N HIS A 270 6.67 -7.23 -1.08
CA HIS A 270 5.48 -7.48 -0.26
C HIS A 270 5.85 -8.01 1.13
N GLN A 271 6.40 -7.15 1.99
CA GLN A 271 6.61 -7.40 3.40
C GLN A 271 5.47 -6.78 4.22
N ARG A 272 4.93 -7.56 5.15
CA ARG A 272 3.80 -7.15 5.99
C ARG A 272 4.31 -6.31 7.17
N PHE A 273 4.17 -4.99 7.09
CA PHE A 273 4.55 -4.02 8.14
C PHE A 273 3.34 -3.47 8.92
N TRP A 274 2.31 -4.28 9.12
CA TRP A 274 1.20 -3.89 10.00
C TRP A 274 1.66 -3.96 11.46
N PRO A 275 1.44 -2.91 12.28
CA PRO A 275 1.72 -3.00 13.70
C PRO A 275 0.83 -4.10 14.30
N THR A 276 1.44 -5.22 14.71
CA THR A 276 0.80 -6.19 15.58
C THR A 276 0.66 -5.51 16.94
N PRO A 277 -0.56 -5.22 17.42
CA PRO A 277 -0.71 -4.64 18.75
C PRO A 277 -0.12 -5.64 19.75
N ASP A 278 0.79 -5.19 20.59
CA ASP A 278 1.30 -6.01 21.69
C ASP A 278 0.14 -6.22 22.68
N HIS A 279 -0.55 -7.35 22.56
CA HIS A 279 -1.77 -7.68 23.31
C HIS A 279 -1.52 -7.92 24.80
N THR A 280 -0.30 -7.71 25.29
CA THR A 280 0.09 -7.90 26.70
C THR A 280 -0.04 -6.65 27.58
N ARG A 281 -0.37 -5.48 27.01
CA ARG A 281 -0.61 -4.26 27.79
C ARG A 281 -2.07 -3.82 27.71
N THR A 282 -2.96 -4.58 28.35
CA THR A 282 -4.09 -3.95 29.04
C THR A 282 -3.50 -2.86 29.93
N GLY A 283 -3.90 -1.59 29.73
CA GLY A 283 -3.54 -0.53 30.66
C GLY A 283 -3.84 -0.98 32.09
N ASP A 284 -2.97 -0.62 33.04
CA ASP A 284 -2.98 -1.08 34.43
C ASP A 284 -4.41 -1.19 34.98
N ILE A 285 -4.99 -2.39 34.94
CA ILE A 285 -6.38 -2.63 35.34
C ILE A 285 -6.51 -2.42 36.86
N GLY A 286 -5.39 -2.49 37.59
CA GLY A 286 -5.31 -2.12 39.00
C GLY A 286 -5.69 -0.66 39.26
N ALA A 287 -5.46 0.25 38.30
CA ALA A 287 -5.84 1.66 38.43
C ALA A 287 -7.36 1.89 38.47
N VAL A 288 -8.17 0.94 37.98
CA VAL A 288 -9.63 0.96 38.08
C VAL A 288 -10.17 -0.05 39.12
N GLY A 289 -9.29 -0.61 39.95
CA GLY A 289 -9.66 -1.47 41.07
C GLY A 289 -10.05 -2.90 40.70
N LEU A 290 -9.63 -3.41 39.53
CA LEU A 290 -9.83 -4.82 39.16
C LEU A 290 -8.49 -5.56 39.14
N GLU A 291 -8.53 -6.86 39.39
CA GLU A 291 -7.36 -7.72 39.33
C GLU A 291 -7.20 -8.31 37.93
N ALA A 292 -5.96 -8.43 37.45
CA ALA A 292 -5.68 -9.07 36.17
C ALA A 292 -5.93 -10.58 36.29
N ALA A 293 -6.72 -11.15 35.37
CA ALA A 293 -7.00 -12.60 35.40
C ALA A 293 -5.81 -13.45 34.93
N GLY A 294 -4.80 -12.84 34.31
CA GLY A 294 -3.54 -13.49 33.94
C GLY A 294 -3.69 -14.53 32.83
N HIS A 295 -4.67 -14.39 31.94
CA HIS A 295 -4.99 -15.38 30.91
C HIS A 295 -5.36 -14.70 29.58
N PRO A 296 -4.91 -15.20 28.40
CA PRO A 296 -5.15 -14.51 27.13
C PRO A 296 -6.63 -14.22 26.84
N LEU A 297 -7.53 -15.16 27.15
CA LEU A 297 -8.97 -15.00 26.93
C LEU A 297 -9.71 -14.28 28.08
N LEU A 298 -9.07 -13.99 29.22
CA LEU A 298 -9.69 -13.31 30.37
C LEU A 298 -8.86 -12.10 30.81
N SER A 299 -9.46 -10.90 30.74
CA SER A 299 -8.72 -9.68 31.08
C SER A 299 -8.69 -9.42 32.57
N ALA A 300 -9.84 -9.47 33.25
CA ALA A 300 -9.95 -9.10 34.66
C ALA A 300 -10.84 -10.08 35.45
N ALA A 301 -10.57 -10.18 36.76
CA ALA A 301 -11.33 -10.92 37.74
C ALA A 301 -11.79 -9.99 38.88
N VAL A 302 -12.99 -10.24 39.41
CA VAL A 302 -13.61 -9.48 40.49
C VAL A 302 -14.26 -10.45 41.47
N GLU A 303 -13.84 -10.40 42.74
CA GLU A 303 -14.52 -11.10 43.82
C GLU A 303 -15.79 -10.35 44.22
N LEU A 304 -16.91 -11.07 44.35
CA LEU A 304 -18.20 -10.50 44.71
C LEU A 304 -18.36 -10.43 46.24
N PRO A 305 -18.72 -9.27 46.82
CA PRO A 305 -18.81 -9.09 48.28
C PRO A 305 -19.83 -10.00 48.97
N ASP A 306 -20.89 -10.38 48.26
CA ASP A 306 -22.09 -10.99 48.84
C ASP A 306 -22.05 -12.53 48.88
N GLY A 307 -20.90 -13.15 48.58
CA GLY A 307 -20.64 -14.56 48.88
C GLY A 307 -19.74 -15.23 47.85
N ASP A 308 -18.46 -15.43 48.21
CA ASP A 308 -17.41 -16.29 47.61
C ASP A 308 -17.39 -16.49 46.08
N GLY A 309 -18.09 -15.65 45.31
CA GLY A 309 -18.28 -15.76 43.88
C GLY A 309 -17.28 -14.88 43.15
N VAL A 310 -16.93 -15.27 41.93
CA VAL A 310 -15.94 -14.57 41.12
C VAL A 310 -16.54 -14.27 39.76
N LEU A 311 -16.41 -13.01 39.33
CA LEU A 311 -16.78 -12.56 38.00
C LEU A 311 -15.52 -12.25 37.19
N PHE A 312 -15.36 -12.93 36.06
CA PHE A 312 -14.37 -12.60 35.05
C PHE A 312 -15.00 -11.81 33.92
N THR A 313 -14.26 -10.86 33.38
CA THR A 313 -14.68 -10.03 32.24
C THR A 313 -13.57 -9.91 31.21
N THR A 314 -13.95 -9.90 29.94
CA THR A 314 -13.03 -9.79 28.81
C THR A 314 -13.72 -9.17 27.59
N ARG A 315 -12.90 -8.73 26.64
CA ARG A 315 -13.33 -8.33 25.30
C ARG A 315 -12.65 -9.23 24.28
N LEU A 316 -13.45 -10.06 23.59
CA LEU A 316 -12.96 -10.91 22.51
C LEU A 316 -13.18 -10.22 21.16
N SER A 317 -12.15 -10.21 20.31
CA SER A 317 -12.24 -9.69 18.95
C SER A 317 -11.23 -10.38 18.04
N LEU A 318 -11.56 -10.50 16.75
CA LEU A 318 -10.63 -11.08 15.77
C LEU A 318 -9.37 -10.21 15.56
N ALA A 319 -9.47 -8.92 15.89
CA ALA A 319 -8.32 -8.01 15.89
C ALA A 319 -7.30 -8.31 17.00
N THR A 320 -7.75 -8.86 18.13
CA THR A 320 -6.88 -9.17 19.29
C THR A 320 -6.56 -10.66 19.42
N HIS A 321 -7.41 -11.53 18.88
CA HIS A 321 -7.28 -12.98 18.93
C HIS A 321 -7.40 -13.55 17.52
N SER A 322 -6.43 -13.22 16.67
CA SER A 322 -6.52 -13.49 15.22
C SER A 322 -6.65 -14.97 14.87
N TRP A 323 -6.16 -15.87 15.73
CA TRP A 323 -6.31 -17.31 15.54
C TRP A 323 -7.77 -17.76 15.55
N LEU A 324 -8.66 -17.06 16.29
CA LEU A 324 -10.10 -17.36 16.33
C LEU A 324 -10.76 -17.23 14.96
N ALA A 325 -10.22 -16.40 14.05
CA ALA A 325 -10.72 -16.28 12.69
C ALA A 325 -10.63 -17.59 11.89
N GLY A 326 -9.81 -18.54 12.36
CA GLY A 326 -9.70 -19.88 11.77
C GLY A 326 -10.77 -20.88 12.24
N HIS A 327 -11.70 -20.52 13.13
CA HIS A 327 -12.77 -21.43 13.55
C HIS A 327 -14.10 -21.07 12.89
N VAL A 328 -14.20 -21.37 11.60
CA VAL A 328 -15.40 -21.06 10.80
C VAL A 328 -16.28 -22.29 10.70
N VAL A 329 -17.54 -22.14 11.12
CA VAL A 329 -18.56 -23.19 11.02
C VAL A 329 -19.81 -22.60 10.41
N MET A 330 -20.31 -23.23 9.35
CA MET A 330 -21.41 -22.76 8.49
C MET A 330 -21.23 -21.28 8.07
N GLY A 331 -20.02 -20.90 7.66
CA GLY A 331 -19.69 -19.55 7.21
C GLY A 331 -19.59 -18.48 8.32
N SER A 332 -19.74 -18.85 9.59
CA SER A 332 -19.64 -17.93 10.74
C SER A 332 -18.39 -18.22 11.58
N VAL A 333 -17.68 -17.18 12.01
CA VAL A 333 -16.56 -17.33 12.96
C VAL A 333 -17.12 -17.56 14.36
N LEU A 334 -16.86 -18.75 14.93
CA LEU A 334 -17.34 -19.12 16.25
C LEU A 334 -16.20 -19.23 17.26
N LEU A 335 -16.48 -18.85 18.51
CA LEU A 335 -15.63 -19.28 19.62
C LEU A 335 -15.76 -20.81 19.77
N PRO A 336 -14.66 -21.59 19.67
CA PRO A 336 -14.73 -23.06 19.75
C PRO A 336 -15.20 -23.52 21.13
N GLY A 337 -15.85 -24.69 21.19
CA GLY A 337 -16.31 -25.30 22.45
C GLY A 337 -15.16 -25.46 23.46
N THR A 338 -13.97 -25.79 22.97
CA THR A 338 -12.75 -25.94 23.77
C THR A 338 -12.27 -24.64 24.43
N ALA A 339 -12.62 -23.48 23.89
CA ALA A 339 -12.33 -22.21 24.56
C ALA A 339 -13.20 -22.02 25.80
N PHE A 340 -14.45 -22.52 25.82
CA PHE A 340 -15.26 -22.51 27.05
C PHE A 340 -14.68 -23.45 28.12
N VAL A 341 -14.11 -24.58 27.71
CA VAL A 341 -13.38 -25.49 28.63
C VAL A 341 -12.18 -24.79 29.23
N GLU A 342 -11.35 -24.14 28.42
CA GLU A 342 -10.19 -23.36 28.89
C GLU A 342 -10.59 -22.26 29.88
N LEU A 343 -11.67 -21.51 29.56
CA LEU A 343 -12.22 -20.50 30.45
C LEU A 343 -12.71 -21.10 31.79
N ALA A 344 -13.37 -22.26 31.74
CA ALA A 344 -13.87 -22.94 32.92
C ALA A 344 -12.74 -23.50 33.80
N VAL A 345 -11.69 -24.07 33.21
CA VAL A 345 -10.50 -24.55 33.94
C VAL A 345 -9.81 -23.38 34.65
N ARG A 346 -9.55 -22.27 33.94
CA ARG A 346 -8.94 -21.08 34.58
C ARG A 346 -9.81 -20.52 35.71
N ALA A 347 -11.13 -20.56 35.55
CA ALA A 347 -12.07 -20.16 36.59
C ALA A 347 -12.09 -21.13 37.79
N ALA A 348 -11.93 -22.44 37.54
CA ALA A 348 -11.77 -23.46 38.57
C ALA A 348 -10.52 -23.20 39.42
N ASP A 349 -9.36 -22.96 38.79
CA ASP A 349 -8.10 -22.65 39.47
C ASP A 349 -8.25 -21.45 40.42
N GLN A 350 -8.93 -20.38 39.97
CA GLN A 350 -9.16 -19.19 40.78
C GLN A 350 -10.11 -19.47 41.95
N ALA A 351 -11.10 -20.33 41.75
CA ALA A 351 -12.12 -20.66 42.74
C ALA A 351 -11.69 -21.78 43.70
N GLY A 352 -10.46 -22.32 43.55
CA GLY A 352 -9.94 -23.43 44.33
C GLY A 352 -10.60 -24.77 44.01
N CYS A 353 -11.07 -24.95 42.77
CA CYS A 353 -11.60 -26.20 42.24
C CYS A 353 -10.60 -26.83 41.28
N ASP A 354 -10.52 -28.16 41.26
CA ASP A 354 -9.52 -28.89 40.46
C ASP A 354 -10.12 -29.57 39.22
N ARG A 355 -11.45 -29.51 39.06
CA ARG A 355 -12.20 -30.20 38.00
C ARG A 355 -13.39 -29.39 37.50
N VAL A 356 -13.63 -29.46 36.19
CA VAL A 356 -14.93 -29.11 35.60
C VAL A 356 -15.78 -30.38 35.59
N ASP A 357 -16.71 -30.47 36.52
CA ASP A 357 -17.61 -31.63 36.71
C ASP A 357 -18.57 -31.76 35.52
N GLU A 358 -19.16 -30.64 35.13
CA GLU A 358 -20.05 -30.53 33.97
C GLU A 358 -19.83 -29.19 33.27
N LEU A 359 -19.84 -29.18 31.94
CA LEU A 359 -20.00 -28.00 31.10
C LEU A 359 -20.99 -28.33 29.99
N THR A 360 -22.00 -27.48 29.79
CA THR A 360 -22.99 -27.61 28.71
C THR A 360 -23.03 -26.33 27.88
N LEU A 361 -22.97 -26.44 26.53
CA LEU A 361 -23.19 -25.31 25.62
C LEU A 361 -24.68 -25.06 25.42
N ALA A 362 -25.10 -23.82 25.69
CA ALA A 362 -26.46 -23.35 25.50
C ALA A 362 -26.66 -22.71 24.12
N ALA A 363 -25.71 -21.90 23.66
CA ALA A 363 -25.79 -21.20 22.38
C ALA A 363 -24.38 -20.90 21.83
N PRO A 364 -24.17 -20.97 20.50
CA PRO A 364 -22.89 -20.62 19.89
C PRO A 364 -22.56 -19.13 20.12
N LEU A 365 -21.29 -18.81 20.31
CA LEU A 365 -20.80 -17.43 20.39
C LEU A 365 -20.18 -17.07 19.04
N VAL A 366 -20.84 -16.19 18.28
CA VAL A 366 -20.36 -15.67 17.00
C VAL A 366 -19.48 -14.44 17.25
N LEU A 367 -18.29 -14.42 16.65
CA LEU A 367 -17.37 -13.28 16.71
C LEU A 367 -17.56 -12.41 15.46
N PRO A 368 -17.82 -11.10 15.61
CA PRO A 368 -18.00 -10.23 14.45
C PRO A 368 -16.67 -9.99 13.73
N GLU A 369 -16.72 -9.80 12.42
CA GLU A 369 -15.55 -9.43 11.61
C GLU A 369 -14.90 -8.13 12.10
N HIS A 370 -15.72 -7.19 12.58
CA HIS A 370 -15.30 -5.88 13.09
C HIS A 370 -15.88 -5.63 14.48
N GLY A 371 -15.11 -4.96 15.34
CA GLY A 371 -15.48 -4.74 16.74
C GLY A 371 -15.15 -5.95 17.61
N GLY A 372 -15.91 -6.16 18.69
CA GLY A 372 -15.72 -7.28 19.60
C GLY A 372 -16.98 -7.65 20.37
N VAL A 373 -16.86 -8.64 21.22
CA VAL A 373 -17.88 -9.04 22.19
C VAL A 373 -17.35 -8.85 23.59
N HIS A 374 -18.20 -8.32 24.48
CA HIS A 374 -17.97 -8.39 25.91
C HIS A 374 -18.40 -9.77 26.39
N LEU A 375 -17.52 -10.48 27.08
CA LEU A 375 -17.80 -11.78 27.68
C LEU A 375 -17.64 -11.69 29.19
N GLN A 376 -18.59 -12.30 29.91
CA GLN A 376 -18.58 -12.45 31.35
C GLN A 376 -18.66 -13.94 31.71
N LEU A 377 -17.77 -14.38 32.60
CA LEU A 377 -17.86 -15.68 33.25
C LEU A 377 -18.10 -15.45 34.74
N HIS A 378 -19.21 -15.95 35.25
CA HIS A 378 -19.58 -15.83 36.66
C HIS A 378 -19.54 -17.20 37.32
N VAL A 379 -18.76 -17.32 38.40
CA VAL A 379 -18.71 -18.48 39.30
C VAL A 379 -19.47 -18.14 40.58
N GLY A 380 -20.45 -18.95 40.93
CA GLY A 380 -21.24 -18.79 42.14
C GLY A 380 -20.52 -19.25 43.41
N PRO A 381 -21.17 -19.08 44.58
CA PRO A 381 -20.65 -19.57 45.85
C PRO A 381 -20.54 -21.09 45.87
N ALA A 382 -19.69 -21.63 46.76
CA ALA A 382 -19.57 -23.05 46.99
C ALA A 382 -20.80 -23.62 47.70
N ASP A 383 -21.24 -24.81 47.29
CA ASP A 383 -22.20 -25.63 48.04
C ASP A 383 -21.52 -26.35 49.22
N GLU A 384 -22.30 -27.12 50.01
CA GLU A 384 -21.78 -27.88 51.16
C GLU A 384 -20.69 -28.89 50.79
N ALA A 385 -20.62 -29.31 49.51
CA ALA A 385 -19.63 -30.23 48.98
C ALA A 385 -18.44 -29.52 48.29
N GLY A 386 -18.37 -28.18 48.38
CA GLY A 386 -17.32 -27.39 47.73
C GLY A 386 -17.52 -27.18 46.23
N ARG A 387 -18.66 -27.58 45.65
CA ARG A 387 -18.95 -27.41 44.23
C ARG A 387 -19.51 -26.04 43.93
N ARG A 388 -19.20 -25.51 42.74
CA ARG A 388 -19.58 -24.16 42.33
C ARG A 388 -20.21 -24.17 40.95
N THR A 389 -21.40 -23.59 40.82
CA THR A 389 -22.02 -23.40 39.49
C THR A 389 -21.37 -22.23 38.76
N PHE A 390 -21.17 -22.34 37.45
CA PHE A 390 -20.71 -21.22 36.63
C PHE A 390 -21.58 -20.98 35.39
N SER A 391 -21.50 -19.77 34.85
CA SER A 391 -22.16 -19.40 33.59
C SER A 391 -21.29 -18.45 32.76
N VAL A 392 -21.31 -18.61 31.43
CA VAL A 392 -20.63 -17.75 30.48
C VAL A 392 -21.66 -17.03 29.62
N ARG A 393 -21.58 -15.70 29.58
CA ARG A 393 -22.51 -14.84 28.86
C ARG A 393 -21.76 -13.84 28.00
N SER A 394 -22.34 -13.41 26.88
CA SER A 394 -21.76 -12.35 26.06
C SER A 394 -22.78 -11.33 25.57
N ARG A 395 -22.25 -10.18 25.13
CA ARG A 395 -22.99 -9.11 24.46
C ARG A 395 -22.08 -8.41 23.46
N MET A 396 -22.63 -8.03 22.31
CA MET A 396 -21.90 -7.28 21.28
C MET A 396 -21.44 -5.90 21.79
N GLU A 397 -20.24 -5.49 21.38
CA GLU A 397 -19.72 -4.15 21.64
C GLU A 397 -20.56 -3.09 20.92
N GLY A 398 -20.84 -1.96 21.59
CA GLY A 398 -21.67 -0.88 21.05
C GLY A 398 -23.19 -1.10 21.17
N ASP A 399 -23.63 -2.26 21.67
CA ASP A 399 -25.04 -2.61 21.79
C ASP A 399 -25.50 -2.68 23.26
N GLY A 400 -25.46 -1.53 23.94
CA GLY A 400 -25.70 -1.41 25.38
C GLY A 400 -27.11 -1.83 25.84
N ASP A 401 -28.09 -1.79 24.95
CA ASP A 401 -29.50 -2.04 25.25
C ASP A 401 -29.94 -3.50 25.01
N ARG A 402 -29.10 -4.33 24.37
CA ARG A 402 -29.41 -5.76 24.19
C ARG A 402 -29.18 -6.57 25.48
N PRO A 403 -30.00 -7.61 25.72
CA PRO A 403 -29.78 -8.55 26.82
C PRO A 403 -28.52 -9.39 26.58
N TRP A 404 -27.90 -9.83 27.67
CA TRP A 404 -26.79 -10.79 27.63
C TRP A 404 -27.29 -12.15 27.16
N VAL A 405 -26.54 -12.78 26.26
CA VAL A 405 -26.81 -14.14 25.76
C VAL A 405 -25.98 -15.13 26.57
N GLN A 406 -26.60 -16.21 27.05
CA GLN A 406 -25.90 -17.28 27.75
C GLN A 406 -25.38 -18.32 26.75
N HIS A 407 -24.09 -18.61 26.81
CA HIS A 407 -23.40 -19.51 25.90
C HIS A 407 -23.01 -20.84 26.53
N ALA A 408 -22.63 -20.84 27.81
CA ALA A 408 -22.29 -22.06 28.53
C ALA A 408 -22.70 -21.96 30.01
N THR A 409 -22.95 -23.11 30.63
CA THR A 409 -23.16 -23.27 32.07
C THR A 409 -22.55 -24.57 32.55
N GLY A 410 -22.24 -24.67 33.83
CA GLY A 410 -21.67 -25.91 34.35
C GLY A 410 -21.42 -25.89 35.85
N VAL A 411 -20.70 -26.91 36.31
CA VAL A 411 -20.34 -27.14 37.71
C VAL A 411 -18.84 -27.38 37.81
N LEU A 412 -18.20 -26.70 38.75
CA LEU A 412 -16.81 -26.90 39.15
C LEU A 412 -16.80 -27.70 40.46
N ALA A 413 -15.87 -28.62 40.61
CA ALA A 413 -15.75 -29.47 41.79
C ALA A 413 -14.33 -29.48 42.37
N VAL A 414 -14.27 -29.74 43.66
CA VAL A 414 -13.03 -30.16 44.35
C VAL A 414 -12.87 -31.67 44.16
N ASP A 415 -11.63 -32.16 44.12
CA ASP A 415 -11.22 -33.54 43.79
C ASP A 415 -10.90 -33.76 42.29
N PRO A 416 -9.60 -33.68 41.90
CA PRO A 416 -9.20 -33.93 40.52
C PRO A 416 -9.41 -35.41 40.15
N GLN A 417 -9.78 -35.65 38.90
CA GLN A 417 -9.84 -37.01 38.38
C GLN A 417 -8.40 -37.56 38.27
N PRO A 418 -8.10 -38.79 38.74
CA PRO A 418 -6.79 -39.37 38.53
C PRO A 418 -6.51 -39.54 37.03
N ALA A 419 -5.29 -39.23 36.60
CA ALA A 419 -4.86 -39.44 35.22
C ALA A 419 -5.07 -40.91 34.82
N ALA A 420 -5.93 -41.14 33.82
CA ALA A 420 -6.43 -42.47 33.49
C ALA A 420 -5.49 -43.31 32.59
N ALA A 421 -4.53 -42.67 31.92
CA ALA A 421 -3.74 -43.27 30.85
C ALA A 421 -2.23 -43.13 31.07
N ASP A 422 -1.51 -44.26 31.06
CA ASP A 422 -0.06 -44.27 31.02
C ASP A 422 0.42 -44.26 29.56
N PHE A 423 0.66 -43.06 29.02
CA PHE A 423 1.26 -42.89 27.70
C PHE A 423 2.79 -43.06 27.71
N ALA A 424 3.43 -43.00 28.89
CA ALA A 424 4.87 -43.01 29.01
C ALA A 424 5.46 -44.43 28.97
N SER A 425 4.75 -45.43 29.47
CA SER A 425 5.20 -46.83 29.46
C SER A 425 4.76 -47.64 28.23
N ALA A 426 3.81 -47.11 27.44
CA ALA A 426 3.29 -47.76 26.24
C ALA A 426 4.06 -47.35 24.97
N PRO A 427 4.28 -48.26 24.01
CA PRO A 427 4.86 -47.89 22.71
C PRO A 427 3.92 -46.94 21.95
N TRP A 428 4.48 -45.90 21.34
CA TRP A 428 3.74 -44.90 20.57
C TRP A 428 4.23 -44.85 19.11
N PRO A 429 3.32 -44.95 18.11
CA PRO A 429 1.92 -45.35 18.25
C PRO A 429 1.77 -46.80 18.74
N PRO A 430 0.61 -47.21 19.26
CA PRO A 430 0.39 -48.60 19.68
C PRO A 430 0.64 -49.58 18.53
N ALA A 431 1.39 -50.66 18.80
CA ALA A 431 1.87 -51.59 17.77
C ALA A 431 0.74 -52.33 17.00
N ASP A 432 -0.44 -52.40 17.58
CA ASP A 432 -1.66 -53.02 17.05
C ASP A 432 -2.67 -52.01 16.48
N ALA A 433 -2.29 -50.72 16.37
CA ALA A 433 -3.12 -49.68 15.76
C ALA A 433 -2.80 -49.51 14.26
N GLU A 434 -3.84 -49.43 13.44
CA GLU A 434 -3.72 -49.22 11.99
C GLU A 434 -3.58 -47.73 11.68
N THR A 435 -2.63 -47.36 10.81
CA THR A 435 -2.47 -45.97 10.37
C THR A 435 -3.66 -45.50 9.54
N VAL A 436 -4.17 -44.30 9.85
CA VAL A 436 -5.24 -43.65 9.10
C VAL A 436 -4.64 -42.64 8.11
N ASP A 437 -5.07 -42.69 6.85
CA ASP A 437 -4.70 -41.69 5.85
C ASP A 437 -5.47 -40.38 6.09
N LEU A 438 -4.72 -39.30 6.30
CA LEU A 438 -5.25 -37.96 6.53
C LEU A 438 -5.30 -37.11 5.26
N THR A 439 -4.95 -37.67 4.10
CA THR A 439 -5.03 -36.99 2.81
C THR A 439 -6.47 -36.53 2.53
N GLY A 440 -6.66 -35.22 2.35
CA GLY A 440 -7.98 -34.64 2.12
C GLY A 440 -8.87 -34.54 3.36
N PHE A 441 -8.34 -34.80 4.57
CA PHE A 441 -9.11 -34.74 5.81
C PHE A 441 -9.77 -33.37 6.02
N TYR A 442 -9.00 -32.28 6.10
CA TYR A 442 -9.55 -30.93 6.27
C TYR A 442 -10.37 -30.39 5.09
N PRO A 443 -9.97 -30.60 3.81
CA PRO A 443 -10.84 -30.30 2.67
C PRO A 443 -12.23 -30.93 2.77
N SER A 444 -12.32 -32.17 3.24
CA SER A 444 -13.62 -32.81 3.40
C SER A 444 -14.46 -32.16 4.51
N PHE A 445 -13.86 -31.55 5.54
CA PHE A 445 -14.57 -30.79 6.58
C PHE A 445 -15.12 -29.47 6.02
N ALA A 446 -14.32 -28.78 5.21
CA ALA A 446 -14.72 -27.57 4.48
C ALA A 446 -15.96 -27.83 3.59
N ASP A 447 -15.97 -28.94 2.84
CA ASP A 447 -17.13 -29.35 2.01
C ASP A 447 -18.44 -29.53 2.81
N ARG A 448 -18.33 -29.74 4.13
CA ARG A 448 -19.44 -29.91 5.07
C ARG A 448 -19.74 -28.64 5.87
N GLY A 449 -19.07 -27.52 5.60
CA GLY A 449 -19.23 -26.23 6.26
C GLY A 449 -18.34 -26.01 7.49
N PHE A 450 -17.31 -26.83 7.70
CA PHE A 450 -16.32 -26.64 8.78
C PHE A 450 -14.98 -26.16 8.19
N ASP A 451 -14.87 -24.85 8.00
CA ASP A 451 -13.74 -24.19 7.34
C ASP A 451 -12.64 -23.84 8.35
N TYR A 452 -11.92 -24.85 8.82
CA TYR A 452 -10.84 -24.65 9.78
C TYR A 452 -9.61 -23.99 9.16
N GLY A 453 -9.09 -22.95 9.79
CA GLY A 453 -7.85 -22.26 9.46
C GLY A 453 -6.61 -22.90 10.11
N PRO A 454 -5.41 -22.37 9.84
CA PRO A 454 -4.14 -23.03 10.18
C PRO A 454 -3.94 -23.40 11.65
N HIS A 455 -4.50 -22.64 12.60
CA HIS A 455 -4.39 -22.94 14.03
C HIS A 455 -5.21 -24.17 14.44
N PHE A 456 -6.31 -24.45 13.73
CA PHE A 456 -7.21 -25.57 13.97
C PHE A 456 -6.88 -26.80 13.10
N GLN A 457 -5.95 -26.66 12.15
CA GLN A 457 -5.46 -27.76 11.32
C GLN A 457 -4.24 -28.47 11.96
N GLY A 458 -4.35 -28.82 13.24
CA GLY A 458 -3.23 -29.32 14.04
C GLY A 458 -2.90 -30.80 13.89
N LEU A 459 -3.78 -31.60 13.26
CA LEU A 459 -3.64 -33.06 13.19
C LEU A 459 -2.46 -33.48 12.29
N ARG A 460 -1.49 -34.23 12.84
CA ARG A 460 -0.26 -34.65 12.15
C ARG A 460 -0.27 -36.11 11.73
N ALA A 461 -0.73 -36.98 12.62
CA ALA A 461 -0.83 -38.41 12.38
C ALA A 461 -1.98 -38.97 13.20
N ALA A 462 -2.61 -40.05 12.70
CA ALA A 462 -3.68 -40.74 13.40
C ALA A 462 -3.60 -42.26 13.18
N TRP A 463 -3.99 -43.01 14.20
CA TRP A 463 -4.05 -44.47 14.17
C TRP A 463 -5.34 -44.94 14.83
N ARG A 464 -5.84 -46.10 14.41
CA ARG A 464 -7.10 -46.66 14.91
C ARG A 464 -6.91 -48.07 15.44
N ARG A 465 -7.52 -48.35 16.59
CA ARG A 465 -7.61 -49.68 17.19
C ARG A 465 -9.00 -49.90 17.77
N GLY A 466 -9.86 -50.63 17.06
CA GLY A 466 -11.24 -50.87 17.49
C GLY A 466 -12.03 -49.56 17.66
N ASP A 467 -12.45 -49.29 18.89
CA ASP A 467 -13.14 -48.08 19.34
C ASP A 467 -12.19 -46.99 19.88
N GLU A 468 -10.87 -47.16 19.74
CA GLU A 468 -9.86 -46.18 20.10
C GLU A 468 -9.27 -45.52 18.85
N VAL A 469 -9.08 -44.21 18.90
CA VAL A 469 -8.30 -43.44 17.92
C VAL A 469 -7.16 -42.72 18.64
N PHE A 470 -5.95 -42.90 18.14
CA PHE A 470 -4.74 -42.26 18.62
C PHE A 470 -4.34 -41.16 17.64
N ALA A 471 -3.85 -40.04 18.14
CA ALA A 471 -3.48 -38.91 17.31
C ALA A 471 -2.29 -38.13 17.84
N GLU A 472 -1.47 -37.62 16.94
CA GLU A 472 -0.49 -36.58 17.21
C GLU A 472 -1.01 -35.25 16.67
N VAL A 473 -1.03 -34.24 17.53
CA VAL A 473 -1.61 -32.93 17.24
C VAL A 473 -0.61 -31.87 17.68
N ALA A 474 -0.37 -30.86 16.84
CA ALA A 474 0.55 -29.79 17.16
C ALA A 474 0.05 -28.45 16.62
N LEU A 475 0.26 -27.38 17.39
CA LEU A 475 0.06 -26.02 16.93
C LEU A 475 0.97 -25.71 15.73
N PRO A 476 0.63 -24.71 14.90
CA PRO A 476 1.56 -24.23 13.88
C PRO A 476 2.78 -23.59 14.56
N ALA A 477 3.96 -23.68 13.92
CA ALA A 477 5.22 -23.15 14.46
C ALA A 477 5.15 -21.67 14.88
N ALA A 478 4.31 -20.87 14.21
CA ALA A 478 4.09 -19.47 14.55
C ALA A 478 3.36 -19.24 15.90
N ALA A 479 2.64 -20.25 16.40
CA ALA A 479 1.84 -20.19 17.63
C ALA A 479 2.45 -20.97 18.80
N GLU A 480 3.60 -21.66 18.60
CA GLU A 480 4.27 -22.41 19.68
C GLU A 480 4.64 -21.51 20.87
N GLY A 481 5.01 -20.25 20.61
CA GLY A 481 5.32 -19.26 21.65
C GLY A 481 4.11 -18.79 22.46
N GLU A 482 2.88 -19.03 22.00
CA GLU A 482 1.65 -18.67 22.72
C GLU A 482 1.20 -19.78 23.68
N ALA A 483 1.60 -21.03 23.44
CA ALA A 483 1.15 -22.19 24.22
C ALA A 483 1.33 -22.03 25.74
N PRO A 484 2.46 -21.53 26.27
CA PRO A 484 2.68 -21.40 27.72
C PRO A 484 1.70 -20.45 28.44
N ALA A 485 0.96 -19.60 27.70
CA ALA A 485 -0.02 -18.69 28.27
C ALA A 485 -1.39 -19.34 28.53
N TYR A 486 -1.59 -20.58 28.06
CA TYR A 486 -2.83 -21.34 28.20
C TYR A 486 -2.59 -22.58 29.07
N GLY A 487 -3.66 -23.05 29.72
CA GLY A 487 -3.72 -24.40 30.28
C GLY A 487 -3.54 -25.42 29.16
N LEU A 488 -4.50 -25.49 28.25
CA LEU A 488 -4.34 -26.19 26.98
C LEU A 488 -4.91 -25.33 25.85
N HIS A 489 -4.05 -24.91 24.91
CA HIS A 489 -4.46 -23.97 23.86
C HIS A 489 -5.76 -24.45 23.15
N PRO A 490 -6.85 -23.65 23.10
CA PRO A 490 -8.15 -24.15 22.63
C PRO A 490 -8.13 -24.73 21.22
N ALA A 491 -7.36 -24.14 20.30
CA ALA A 491 -7.19 -24.68 18.95
C ALA A 491 -6.46 -26.04 18.91
N LEU A 492 -5.55 -26.29 19.86
CA LEU A 492 -4.86 -27.58 19.97
C LEU A 492 -5.82 -28.67 20.47
N LEU A 493 -6.59 -28.37 21.52
CA LEU A 493 -7.63 -29.27 22.01
C LEU A 493 -8.72 -29.48 20.93
N ASP A 494 -9.13 -28.44 20.21
CA ASP A 494 -10.16 -28.57 19.17
C ASP A 494 -9.69 -29.49 18.03
N ALA A 495 -8.46 -29.28 17.54
CA ALA A 495 -7.85 -30.15 16.55
C ALA A 495 -7.74 -31.61 17.01
N ALA A 496 -7.51 -31.83 18.32
CA ALA A 496 -7.53 -33.16 18.92
C ALA A 496 -8.92 -33.81 18.92
N LEU A 497 -10.00 -33.04 18.93
CA LEU A 497 -11.37 -33.56 18.85
C LEU A 497 -11.79 -33.91 17.42
N HIS A 498 -11.10 -33.41 16.38
CA HIS A 498 -11.46 -33.71 14.99
C HIS A 498 -11.37 -35.20 14.66
N VAL A 499 -10.48 -35.93 15.35
CA VAL A 499 -10.25 -37.37 15.16
C VAL A 499 -11.42 -38.24 15.60
N VAL A 500 -12.40 -37.69 16.32
CA VAL A 500 -13.64 -38.41 16.66
C VAL A 500 -14.37 -38.88 15.39
N THR A 501 -14.29 -38.11 14.31
CA THR A 501 -14.88 -38.49 13.01
C THR A 501 -14.22 -39.72 12.36
N LEU A 502 -13.00 -40.07 12.78
CA LEU A 502 -12.30 -41.28 12.35
C LEU A 502 -12.79 -42.53 13.10
N ASN A 503 -13.51 -42.34 14.20
CA ASN A 503 -14.05 -43.39 15.06
C ASN A 503 -15.51 -43.77 14.73
N GLY A 504 -15.97 -43.47 13.51
CA GLY A 504 -17.32 -43.82 13.05
C GLY A 504 -18.45 -43.00 13.70
N VAL A 505 -18.13 -41.87 14.33
CA VAL A 505 -19.10 -40.84 14.70
C VAL A 505 -19.47 -40.03 13.45
N ASP A 506 -20.70 -39.48 13.42
CA ASP A 506 -21.17 -38.66 12.31
C ASP A 506 -20.20 -37.51 12.02
N ARG A 507 -20.07 -37.17 10.74
CA ARG A 507 -19.14 -36.21 10.17
C ARG A 507 -19.59 -34.75 10.35
N GLN A 508 -20.78 -34.50 10.91
CA GLN A 508 -21.34 -33.17 11.17
C GLN A 508 -21.69 -32.96 12.64
N VAL A 509 -20.79 -33.34 13.55
CA VAL A 509 -20.99 -33.18 14.98
C VAL A 509 -20.17 -32.04 15.56
N VAL A 510 -20.71 -31.39 16.59
CA VAL A 510 -20.00 -30.41 17.42
C VAL A 510 -20.05 -30.84 18.89
N PRO A 511 -19.08 -30.42 19.71
CA PRO A 511 -19.16 -30.53 21.16
C PRO A 511 -20.42 -29.88 21.73
N PHE A 512 -21.12 -30.60 22.61
CA PHE A 512 -22.33 -30.12 23.29
C PHE A 512 -22.16 -30.07 24.81
N ALA A 513 -21.65 -31.15 25.40
CA ALA A 513 -21.41 -31.23 26.84
C ALA A 513 -20.11 -31.97 27.16
N TRP A 514 -19.45 -31.58 28.24
CA TRP A 514 -18.22 -32.15 28.77
C TRP A 514 -18.47 -32.52 30.22
N GLU A 515 -18.00 -33.70 30.61
CA GLU A 515 -18.07 -34.20 31.96
C GLU A 515 -16.68 -34.64 32.40
N ASP A 516 -16.38 -34.41 33.68
CA ASP A 516 -15.13 -34.79 34.31
C ASP A 516 -13.88 -34.31 33.53
N VAL A 517 -13.74 -32.99 33.33
CA VAL A 517 -12.54 -32.41 32.71
C VAL A 517 -11.53 -32.03 33.80
N SER A 518 -10.32 -32.59 33.71
CA SER A 518 -9.19 -32.26 34.60
C SER A 518 -7.95 -31.91 33.77
N LEU A 519 -7.25 -30.84 34.15
CA LEU A 519 -5.97 -30.44 33.57
C LEU A 519 -4.84 -30.86 34.53
N HIS A 520 -3.86 -31.60 34.03
CA HIS A 520 -2.74 -32.14 34.82
C HIS A 520 -1.43 -31.37 34.59
N ALA A 521 -1.26 -30.80 33.40
CA ALA A 521 -0.12 -29.99 33.03
C ALA A 521 -0.55 -28.89 32.04
N SER A 522 0.19 -27.79 31.99
CA SER A 522 -0.13 -26.63 31.16
C SER A 522 0.95 -26.32 30.12
N GLY A 523 0.59 -25.55 29.09
CA GLY A 523 1.55 -24.98 28.15
C GLY A 523 2.03 -25.89 27.02
N ALA A 524 1.38 -27.03 26.79
CA ALA A 524 1.75 -27.96 25.72
C ALA A 524 1.47 -27.36 24.33
N ALA A 525 2.48 -27.33 23.45
CA ALA A 525 2.34 -26.91 22.05
C ALA A 525 2.07 -28.08 21.09
N ALA A 526 2.37 -29.31 21.53
CA ALA A 526 2.10 -30.55 20.83
C ALA A 526 1.67 -31.61 21.84
N VAL A 527 0.70 -32.44 21.44
CA VAL A 527 0.09 -33.46 22.29
C VAL A 527 -0.12 -34.77 21.54
N ARG A 528 -0.08 -35.86 22.31
CA ARG A 528 -0.57 -37.18 21.95
C ARG A 528 -1.95 -37.36 22.56
N VAL A 529 -2.88 -37.88 21.79
CA VAL A 529 -4.28 -37.98 22.21
C VAL A 529 -4.80 -39.37 21.97
N ARG A 530 -5.54 -39.90 22.93
CA ARG A 530 -6.34 -41.11 22.79
C ARG A 530 -7.81 -40.75 22.96
N VAL A 531 -8.62 -41.03 21.95
CA VAL A 531 -10.07 -40.87 21.96
C VAL A 531 -10.72 -42.25 21.97
N THR A 532 -11.51 -42.54 23.00
CA THR A 532 -12.24 -43.81 23.12
C THR A 532 -13.73 -43.57 22.94
N ARG A 533 -14.36 -44.29 22.01
CA ARG A 533 -15.79 -44.19 21.77
C ARG A 533 -16.58 -45.07 22.73
N HIS A 534 -17.56 -44.49 23.42
CA HIS A 534 -18.47 -45.22 24.32
C HIS A 534 -19.85 -45.46 23.69
N SER A 535 -20.34 -44.52 22.88
CA SER A 535 -21.61 -44.60 22.15
C SER A 535 -21.50 -43.90 20.79
N SER A 536 -22.60 -43.75 20.05
CA SER A 536 -22.63 -43.00 18.78
C SER A 536 -22.34 -41.50 18.94
N ASP A 537 -22.53 -40.96 20.13
CA ASP A 537 -22.50 -39.54 20.46
C ASP A 537 -21.64 -39.20 21.69
N THR A 538 -20.99 -40.18 22.32
CA THR A 538 -20.16 -39.97 23.51
C THR A 538 -18.79 -40.61 23.37
N VAL A 539 -17.75 -39.84 23.68
CA VAL A 539 -16.34 -40.27 23.69
C VAL A 539 -15.65 -39.83 24.99
N SER A 540 -14.60 -40.52 25.40
CA SER A 540 -13.62 -40.01 26.37
C SER A 540 -12.33 -39.60 25.67
N VAL A 541 -11.59 -38.66 26.27
CA VAL A 541 -10.34 -38.13 25.69
C VAL A 541 -9.25 -38.08 26.75
N ASP A 542 -8.14 -38.75 26.47
CA ASP A 542 -6.90 -38.61 27.24
C ASP A 542 -5.86 -37.85 26.40
N VAL A 543 -5.22 -36.86 27.01
CA VAL A 543 -4.21 -36.00 26.38
C VAL A 543 -2.90 -36.12 27.14
N ALA A 544 -1.81 -36.34 26.42
CA ALA A 544 -0.45 -36.37 26.94
C ALA A 544 0.48 -35.47 26.11
N ASP A 545 1.62 -35.08 26.67
CA ASP A 545 2.67 -34.36 25.96
C ASP A 545 3.44 -35.28 24.99
N ALA A 546 4.49 -34.76 24.34
CA ALA A 546 5.31 -35.52 23.41
C ALA A 546 6.13 -36.62 24.08
N GLU A 547 6.39 -36.50 25.39
CA GLU A 547 7.11 -37.45 26.22
C GLU A 547 6.18 -38.53 26.83
N GLY A 548 4.85 -38.34 26.76
CA GLY A 548 3.84 -39.23 27.32
C GLY A 548 3.41 -38.89 28.75
N GLY A 549 3.77 -37.71 29.27
CA GLY A 549 3.25 -37.16 30.52
C GLY A 549 1.80 -36.70 30.37
N PRO A 550 0.90 -36.94 31.36
CA PRO A 550 -0.51 -36.56 31.26
C PRO A 550 -0.67 -35.03 31.25
N VAL A 551 -1.48 -34.54 30.31
CA VAL A 551 -1.80 -33.10 30.14
C VAL A 551 -3.24 -32.82 30.51
N ALA A 552 -4.20 -33.61 30.00
CA ALA A 552 -5.63 -33.43 30.31
C ALA A 552 -6.40 -34.75 30.21
N THR A 553 -7.50 -34.85 30.95
CA THR A 553 -8.47 -35.95 30.87
C THR A 553 -9.87 -35.37 30.72
N ILE A 554 -10.67 -35.96 29.82
CA ILE A 554 -12.08 -35.68 29.62
C ILE A 554 -12.82 -37.01 29.77
N GLY A 555 -13.54 -37.18 30.89
CA GLY A 555 -14.24 -38.41 31.21
C GLY A 555 -15.36 -38.73 30.21
N ALA A 556 -16.15 -37.72 29.83
CA ALA A 556 -17.11 -37.84 28.73
C ALA A 556 -17.26 -36.54 27.96
N LEU A 557 -17.34 -36.66 26.63
CA LEU A 557 -17.64 -35.60 25.69
C LEU A 557 -18.85 -36.04 24.86
N VAL A 558 -19.98 -35.35 25.06
CA VAL A 558 -21.21 -35.55 24.31
C VAL A 558 -21.20 -34.66 23.07
N LEU A 559 -21.44 -35.26 21.92
CA LEU A 559 -21.41 -34.67 20.59
C LEU A 559 -22.83 -34.61 20.02
N ARG A 560 -23.17 -33.53 19.32
CA ARG A 560 -24.47 -33.40 18.65
C ARG A 560 -24.32 -33.08 17.18
N SER A 561 -25.16 -33.70 16.36
CA SER A 561 -25.31 -33.36 14.95
C SER A 561 -25.90 -31.96 14.80
N VAL A 562 -25.44 -31.20 13.82
CA VAL A 562 -26.00 -29.87 13.57
C VAL A 562 -26.65 -29.81 12.18
N SER A 563 -27.95 -29.50 12.13
CA SER A 563 -28.68 -29.31 10.86
C SER A 563 -28.70 -27.84 10.46
N ALA A 564 -28.62 -27.55 9.15
CA ALA A 564 -28.64 -26.18 8.61
C ALA A 564 -29.85 -25.34 9.12
N ASP A 565 -31.02 -25.96 9.26
CA ASP A 565 -32.24 -25.30 9.76
C ASP A 565 -32.13 -24.86 11.23
N GLN A 566 -31.41 -25.62 12.07
CA GLN A 566 -31.16 -25.25 13.47
C GLN A 566 -30.13 -24.12 13.57
N TRP A 567 -29.13 -24.08 12.67
CA TRP A 567 -28.11 -23.03 12.59
C TRP A 567 -28.69 -21.66 12.27
N GLU A 568 -29.57 -21.56 11.29
CA GLU A 568 -30.19 -20.29 10.88
C GLU A 568 -30.99 -19.67 12.03
N SER A 569 -31.69 -20.47 12.82
CA SER A 569 -32.48 -19.97 13.96
C SER A 569 -31.62 -19.40 15.11
N GLY A 570 -30.41 -19.93 15.31
CA GLY A 570 -29.50 -19.52 16.39
C GLY A 570 -28.56 -18.35 16.05
N THR A 571 -28.23 -18.16 14.77
CA THR A 571 -27.27 -17.16 14.29
C THR A 571 -27.93 -15.90 13.70
N ASN A 572 -29.18 -15.98 13.20
CA ASN A 572 -29.84 -14.89 12.47
C ASN A 572 -30.35 -13.69 13.31
N SER A 573 -30.11 -13.62 14.62
CA SER A 573 -30.53 -12.44 15.41
C SER A 573 -29.66 -11.19 15.19
N ILE A 574 -28.52 -11.32 14.51
CA ILE A 574 -27.52 -10.23 14.35
C ILE A 574 -27.55 -9.63 12.93
N GLY A 575 -27.78 -10.45 11.88
CA GLY A 575 -27.72 -10.00 10.48
C GLY A 575 -28.94 -9.20 9.99
N HIS A 576 -30.14 -9.45 10.54
CA HIS A 576 -31.36 -8.77 10.10
C HIS A 576 -31.46 -7.29 10.52
N ASP A 577 -30.62 -6.85 11.46
CA ASP A 577 -30.70 -5.50 12.04
C ASP A 577 -29.74 -4.47 11.41
N ALA A 578 -28.89 -4.89 10.45
CA ALA A 578 -27.89 -4.02 9.83
C ALA A 578 -28.36 -3.34 8.53
N LEU A 579 -29.47 -3.78 7.93
CA LEU A 579 -29.96 -3.23 6.66
C LEU A 579 -31.03 -2.17 6.88
N PHE A 580 -30.85 -1.01 6.25
CA PHE A 580 -31.81 0.10 6.24
C PHE A 580 -32.34 0.31 4.82
N ARG A 581 -33.64 0.66 4.70
CA ARG A 581 -34.28 1.08 3.47
C ARG A 581 -34.90 2.47 3.64
N VAL A 582 -34.99 3.23 2.55
CA VAL A 582 -35.76 4.48 2.53
C VAL A 582 -37.25 4.14 2.50
N GLN A 583 -38.00 4.63 3.48
CA GLN A 583 -39.46 4.62 3.51
C GLN A 583 -39.99 6.04 3.35
N TRP A 584 -41.02 6.19 2.52
CA TRP A 584 -41.71 7.46 2.29
C TRP A 584 -42.91 7.55 3.24
N ASN A 585 -42.77 8.35 4.29
CA ASN A 585 -43.75 8.44 5.36
C ASN A 585 -44.63 9.70 5.22
N PRO A 586 -45.95 9.61 5.48
CA PRO A 586 -46.82 10.79 5.48
C PRO A 586 -46.40 11.83 6.51
N VAL A 587 -46.41 13.10 6.10
CA VAL A 587 -46.16 14.24 6.99
C VAL A 587 -47.43 15.06 7.19
N HIS A 588 -47.60 15.55 8.42
CA HIS A 588 -48.67 16.50 8.73
C HIS A 588 -48.28 17.89 8.25
N LEU A 589 -48.96 18.36 7.20
CA LEU A 589 -48.75 19.70 6.66
C LEU A 589 -49.47 20.78 7.49
N PRO A 590 -48.97 22.02 7.52
CA PRO A 590 -49.67 23.17 8.11
C PRO A 590 -51.09 23.33 7.50
N GLN A 591 -52.07 23.77 8.31
CA GLN A 591 -53.48 23.89 7.88
C GLN A 591 -53.74 25.08 6.93
N THR A 592 -52.81 26.04 6.86
CA THR A 592 -52.85 27.20 5.95
C THR A 592 -51.51 27.31 5.22
N GLY A 593 -51.53 27.37 3.89
CA GLY A 593 -50.34 27.71 3.10
C GLY A 593 -49.91 29.15 3.40
N THR A 594 -48.60 29.42 3.42
CA THR A 594 -48.09 30.78 3.58
C THR A 594 -48.35 31.58 2.30
N ALA A 595 -48.65 32.87 2.45
CA ALA A 595 -48.80 33.81 1.34
C ALA A 595 -47.43 34.24 0.75
N GLU A 596 -46.50 33.29 0.58
CA GLU A 596 -45.22 33.56 -0.07
C GLU A 596 -45.38 33.58 -1.60
N THR A 597 -44.74 34.56 -2.24
CA THR A 597 -44.76 34.68 -3.70
C THR A 597 -43.89 33.58 -4.32
N VAL A 598 -44.48 32.76 -5.21
CA VAL A 598 -43.82 31.66 -5.91
C VAL A 598 -43.60 32.02 -7.39
N ALA A 599 -42.38 31.81 -7.88
CA ALA A 599 -42.05 31.88 -9.31
C ALA A 599 -41.67 30.50 -9.86
N ALA A 600 -41.75 30.33 -11.17
CA ALA A 600 -41.35 29.12 -11.88
C ALA A 600 -40.42 29.47 -13.06
N ILE A 601 -39.34 28.72 -13.22
CA ILE A 601 -38.40 28.80 -14.34
C ILE A 601 -38.37 27.47 -15.11
N GLY A 602 -38.22 27.54 -16.43
CA GLY A 602 -38.12 26.34 -17.28
C GLY A 602 -39.43 25.58 -17.50
N PHE A 603 -40.57 26.09 -17.01
CA PHE A 603 -41.89 25.51 -17.22
C PHE A 603 -42.63 26.15 -18.41
N PRO A 604 -43.32 25.38 -19.26
CA PRO A 604 -44.26 25.94 -20.23
C PRO A 604 -45.37 26.74 -19.52
N ALA A 605 -45.82 27.84 -20.11
CA ALA A 605 -46.86 28.69 -19.52
C ALA A 605 -48.14 27.88 -19.21
N GLY A 606 -48.60 27.91 -17.95
CA GLY A 606 -49.80 27.21 -17.49
C GLY A 606 -49.61 25.73 -17.15
N SER A 607 -48.41 25.16 -17.34
CA SER A 607 -48.11 23.75 -17.01
C SER A 607 -48.11 23.42 -15.51
N THR A 608 -47.97 24.44 -14.65
CA THR A 608 -48.03 24.30 -13.19
C THR A 608 -49.46 24.21 -12.66
N ALA A 609 -50.46 24.71 -13.41
CA ALA A 609 -51.86 24.74 -12.97
C ALA A 609 -52.47 23.34 -12.76
N ALA A 610 -51.87 22.31 -13.37
CA ALA A 610 -52.30 20.92 -13.21
C ALA A 610 -52.02 20.36 -11.80
N TRP A 611 -51.07 20.93 -11.06
CA TRP A 611 -50.61 20.40 -9.76
C TRP A 611 -50.31 21.50 -8.73
N CYS A 612 -50.52 22.77 -9.06
CA CYS A 612 -50.45 23.90 -8.13
C CYS A 612 -51.67 24.81 -8.34
N ALA A 613 -52.48 24.98 -7.29
CA ALA A 613 -53.69 25.80 -7.33
C ALA A 613 -53.43 27.31 -7.19
N ASP A 614 -52.28 27.70 -6.64
CA ASP A 614 -51.91 29.10 -6.44
C ASP A 614 -51.34 29.74 -7.72
N PRO A 615 -51.55 31.04 -7.94
CA PRO A 615 -51.00 31.72 -9.11
C PRO A 615 -49.47 31.75 -9.06
N VAL A 616 -48.83 31.00 -9.96
CA VAL A 616 -47.37 30.97 -10.14
C VAL A 616 -46.94 31.85 -11.32
N GLU A 617 -46.00 32.76 -11.10
CA GLU A 617 -45.43 33.59 -12.15
C GLU A 617 -44.33 32.82 -12.91
N HIS A 618 -44.40 32.82 -14.24
CA HIS A 618 -43.50 32.01 -15.07
C HIS A 618 -42.46 32.89 -15.76
N TYR A 619 -41.22 32.42 -15.72
CA TYR A 619 -40.06 33.02 -16.37
C TYR A 619 -39.36 31.97 -17.22
N ALA A 620 -38.70 32.39 -18.30
CA ALA A 620 -37.98 31.47 -19.16
C ALA A 620 -36.78 30.84 -18.43
N ASP A 621 -36.02 31.67 -17.72
CA ASP A 621 -34.77 31.33 -17.03
C ASP A 621 -34.54 32.23 -15.81
N LEU A 622 -33.45 31.97 -15.07
CA LEU A 622 -33.04 32.79 -13.92
C LEU A 622 -32.74 34.24 -14.29
N ALA A 623 -32.21 34.51 -15.50
CA ALA A 623 -31.89 35.87 -15.94
C ALA A 623 -33.16 36.72 -16.13
N SER A 624 -34.20 36.11 -16.72
CA SER A 624 -35.53 36.71 -16.90
C SER A 624 -36.20 36.98 -15.55
N LEU A 625 -36.08 36.04 -14.61
CA LEU A 625 -36.55 36.21 -13.23
C LEU A 625 -35.83 37.38 -12.55
N ALA A 626 -34.50 37.44 -12.65
CA ALA A 626 -33.69 38.50 -12.07
C ALA A 626 -34.04 39.88 -12.65
N ALA A 627 -34.33 39.97 -13.95
CA ALA A 627 -34.73 41.21 -14.63
C ALA A 627 -36.09 41.76 -14.18
N SER A 628 -36.97 40.92 -13.61
CA SER A 628 -38.29 41.35 -13.10
C SER A 628 -38.19 42.31 -11.91
N GLY A 629 -37.08 42.27 -11.16
CA GLY A 629 -36.87 43.05 -9.94
C GLY A 629 -37.77 42.65 -8.75
N ARG A 630 -38.55 41.56 -8.87
CA ARG A 630 -39.42 41.07 -7.80
C ARG A 630 -38.72 40.03 -6.94
N ALA A 631 -39.00 40.05 -5.64
CA ALA A 631 -38.53 39.05 -4.69
C ALA A 631 -39.56 37.91 -4.56
N TYR A 632 -39.06 36.67 -4.56
CA TYR A 632 -39.84 35.45 -4.38
C TYR A 632 -39.26 34.64 -3.21
N GLY A 633 -40.13 34.11 -2.35
CA GLY A 633 -39.70 33.24 -1.25
C GLY A 633 -39.22 31.88 -1.78
N THR A 634 -39.95 31.34 -2.77
CA THR A 634 -39.65 30.08 -3.42
C THR A 634 -39.65 30.21 -4.95
N VAL A 635 -38.64 29.61 -5.59
CA VAL A 635 -38.53 29.53 -7.06
C VAL A 635 -38.53 28.06 -7.46
N LEU A 636 -39.47 27.66 -8.32
CA LEU A 636 -39.59 26.30 -8.85
C LEU A 636 -38.75 26.18 -10.13
N ALA A 637 -37.89 25.17 -10.21
CA ALA A 637 -37.12 24.85 -11.41
C ALA A 637 -37.61 23.53 -12.02
N ALA A 638 -38.01 23.58 -13.29
CA ALA A 638 -38.34 22.38 -14.04
C ALA A 638 -37.06 21.59 -14.35
N VAL A 639 -37.14 20.26 -14.22
CA VAL A 639 -36.14 19.37 -14.79
C VAL A 639 -36.59 18.97 -16.19
N THR A 640 -35.99 19.58 -17.21
CA THR A 640 -36.33 19.29 -18.61
C THR A 640 -35.45 18.17 -19.15
N ALA A 641 -36.06 17.04 -19.48
CA ALA A 641 -35.43 15.98 -20.27
C ALA A 641 -35.34 16.39 -21.75
N ALA A 642 -34.20 16.16 -22.39
CA ALA A 642 -34.06 16.36 -23.84
C ALA A 642 -34.76 15.23 -24.61
N SER A 643 -35.25 15.48 -25.83
CA SER A 643 -35.95 14.47 -26.65
C SER A 643 -35.04 13.40 -27.28
N ALA A 644 -33.78 13.30 -26.84
CA ALA A 644 -32.79 12.33 -27.32
C ALA A 644 -32.77 11.07 -26.45
N GLY A 645 -31.87 10.12 -26.75
CA GLY A 645 -31.73 8.86 -26.02
C GLY A 645 -31.57 9.03 -24.50
N THR A 646 -31.84 7.96 -23.74
CA THR A 646 -31.87 7.98 -22.27
C THR A 646 -30.59 8.54 -21.66
N VAL A 647 -29.41 8.17 -22.18
CA VAL A 647 -28.11 8.61 -21.65
C VAL A 647 -27.89 10.10 -21.90
N GLU A 648 -28.13 10.56 -23.13
CA GLU A 648 -27.98 11.96 -23.51
C GLU A 648 -28.94 12.85 -22.72
N SER A 649 -30.17 12.39 -22.48
CA SER A 649 -31.15 13.10 -21.66
C SER A 649 -30.72 13.23 -20.21
N VAL A 650 -30.14 12.19 -19.61
CA VAL A 650 -29.60 12.26 -18.23
C VAL A 650 -28.46 13.28 -18.16
N HIS A 651 -27.50 13.22 -19.08
CA HIS A 651 -26.38 14.17 -19.12
C HIS A 651 -26.86 15.62 -19.27
N ALA A 652 -27.76 15.88 -20.22
CA ALA A 652 -28.28 17.23 -20.45
C ALA A 652 -29.04 17.78 -19.24
N ALA A 653 -29.86 16.97 -18.58
CA ALA A 653 -30.62 17.37 -17.40
C ALA A 653 -29.70 17.70 -16.19
N VAL A 654 -28.67 16.88 -15.97
CA VAL A 654 -27.71 17.11 -14.87
C VAL A 654 -26.86 18.36 -15.13
N VAL A 655 -26.38 18.56 -16.37
CA VAL A 655 -25.63 19.78 -16.74
C VAL A 655 -26.50 21.02 -16.60
N GLY A 656 -27.74 20.98 -17.09
CA GLY A 656 -28.67 22.10 -16.94
C GLY A 656 -29.00 22.42 -15.48
N ALA A 657 -29.21 21.39 -14.65
CA ALA A 657 -29.44 21.58 -13.22
C ALA A 657 -28.21 22.19 -12.53
N LEU A 658 -27.00 21.76 -12.89
CA LEU A 658 -25.75 22.33 -12.38
C LEU A 658 -25.61 23.82 -12.74
N ASP A 659 -25.87 24.19 -13.99
CA ASP A 659 -25.81 25.58 -14.45
C ASP A 659 -26.80 26.48 -13.69
N VAL A 660 -28.01 25.97 -13.42
CA VAL A 660 -29.02 26.66 -12.60
C VAL A 660 -28.54 26.83 -11.16
N ILE A 661 -27.97 25.78 -10.54
CA ILE A 661 -27.43 25.85 -9.17
C ILE A 661 -26.30 26.88 -9.09
N GLN A 662 -25.35 26.85 -10.03
CA GLN A 662 -24.21 27.77 -10.05
C GLN A 662 -24.67 29.22 -10.25
N SER A 663 -25.59 29.46 -11.18
CA SER A 663 -26.16 30.79 -11.42
C SER A 663 -26.94 31.30 -10.21
N TRP A 664 -27.70 30.43 -9.52
CA TRP A 664 -28.43 30.76 -8.30
C TRP A 664 -27.52 31.14 -7.13
N LEU A 665 -26.35 30.48 -7.01
CA LEU A 665 -25.38 30.76 -5.97
C LEU A 665 -24.53 32.01 -6.25
N ALA A 666 -24.36 32.37 -7.53
CA ALA A 666 -23.58 33.53 -7.94
C ALA A 666 -24.26 34.89 -7.67
N GLU A 667 -25.57 34.90 -7.41
CA GLU A 667 -26.33 36.14 -7.22
C GLU A 667 -26.82 36.35 -5.78
N ASP A 668 -26.35 37.43 -5.13
CA ASP A 668 -26.73 37.80 -3.75
C ASP A 668 -28.24 38.01 -3.56
N ARG A 669 -28.97 38.36 -4.63
CA ARG A 669 -30.41 38.62 -4.57
C ARG A 669 -31.25 37.38 -4.21
N PHE A 670 -30.70 36.18 -4.40
CA PHE A 670 -31.39 34.91 -4.14
C PHE A 670 -31.02 34.29 -2.78
N VAL A 671 -30.21 34.98 -1.97
CA VAL A 671 -29.76 34.46 -0.67
C VAL A 671 -30.91 34.17 0.29
N SER A 672 -31.97 34.98 0.26
CA SER A 672 -33.18 34.81 1.07
C SER A 672 -34.27 33.94 0.41
N SER A 673 -33.98 33.33 -0.74
CA SER A 673 -34.93 32.54 -1.51
C SER A 673 -34.53 31.06 -1.51
N ARG A 674 -35.52 30.18 -1.64
CA ARG A 674 -35.33 28.74 -1.80
C ARG A 674 -35.56 28.32 -3.26
N LEU A 675 -34.61 27.60 -3.85
CA LEU A 675 -34.76 27.01 -5.19
C LEU A 675 -35.23 25.56 -5.06
N VAL A 676 -36.37 25.22 -5.65
CA VAL A 676 -36.99 23.90 -5.54
C VAL A 676 -37.04 23.24 -6.91
N PHE A 677 -36.32 22.14 -7.08
CA PHE A 677 -36.36 21.33 -8.30
C PHE A 677 -37.59 20.43 -8.26
N VAL A 678 -38.41 20.51 -9.31
CA VAL A 678 -39.64 19.72 -9.44
C VAL A 678 -39.45 18.67 -10.52
N THR A 679 -39.65 17.41 -10.17
CA THR A 679 -39.56 16.25 -11.06
C THR A 679 -40.89 15.51 -11.14
N ARG A 680 -40.99 14.57 -12.09
CA ARG A 680 -42.11 13.61 -12.17
C ARG A 680 -41.57 12.21 -12.38
N GLY A 681 -41.79 11.32 -11.42
CA GLY A 681 -41.38 9.92 -11.51
C GLY A 681 -39.90 9.67 -11.19
N ALA A 682 -39.18 10.66 -10.66
CA ALA A 682 -37.78 10.50 -10.25
C ALA A 682 -37.64 9.52 -9.07
N VAL A 683 -38.58 9.53 -8.13
CA VAL A 683 -38.57 8.63 -6.96
C VAL A 683 -38.98 7.21 -7.35
N SER A 684 -39.90 7.07 -8.30
CA SER A 684 -40.36 5.78 -8.81
C SER A 684 -39.34 5.08 -9.74
N GLY A 685 -38.33 5.82 -10.23
CA GLY A 685 -37.39 5.35 -11.25
C GLY A 685 -37.91 5.39 -12.68
N ALA A 686 -39.14 5.90 -12.90
CA ALA A 686 -39.71 6.10 -14.24
C ALA A 686 -39.01 7.23 -15.02
N ASP A 687 -38.45 8.23 -14.32
CA ASP A 687 -37.63 9.29 -14.90
C ASP A 687 -36.19 9.23 -14.37
N LEU A 688 -35.30 8.62 -15.16
CA LEU A 688 -33.89 8.47 -14.83
C LEU A 688 -33.14 9.81 -14.85
N ALA A 689 -33.56 10.77 -15.68
CA ALA A 689 -32.92 12.09 -15.72
C ALA A 689 -33.27 12.89 -14.46
N GLY A 690 -34.54 12.86 -14.05
CA GLY A 690 -34.98 13.38 -12.76
C GLY A 690 -34.26 12.72 -11.58
N ALA A 691 -34.12 11.39 -11.58
CA ALA A 691 -33.41 10.67 -10.52
C ALA A 691 -31.93 11.07 -10.40
N ALA A 692 -31.25 11.30 -11.54
CA ALA A 692 -29.87 11.78 -11.54
C ALA A 692 -29.74 13.21 -11.02
N VAL A 693 -30.68 14.10 -11.37
CA VAL A 693 -30.74 15.47 -10.83
C VAL A 693 -30.98 15.47 -9.32
N TRP A 694 -31.82 14.56 -8.80
CA TRP A 694 -31.98 14.36 -7.35
C TRP A 694 -30.64 14.03 -6.67
N GLY A 695 -29.80 13.20 -7.29
CA GLY A 695 -28.45 12.90 -6.81
C GLY A 695 -27.58 14.16 -6.70
N LEU A 696 -27.52 14.97 -7.76
CA LEU A 696 -26.77 16.24 -7.78
C LEU A 696 -27.27 17.23 -6.72
N VAL A 697 -28.59 17.44 -6.65
CA VAL A 697 -29.18 18.44 -5.75
C VAL A 697 -29.02 18.03 -4.28
N ARG A 698 -28.99 16.73 -3.96
CA ARG A 698 -28.67 16.25 -2.61
C ARG A 698 -27.28 16.71 -2.14
N SER A 699 -26.28 16.69 -3.03
CA SER A 699 -24.96 17.24 -2.73
C SER A 699 -25.04 18.75 -2.44
N ALA A 700 -25.77 19.50 -3.28
CA ALA A 700 -25.98 20.94 -3.06
C ALA A 700 -26.73 21.25 -1.76
N GLN A 701 -27.69 20.40 -1.35
CA GLN A 701 -28.39 20.51 -0.06
C GLN A 701 -27.45 20.33 1.15
N SER A 702 -26.48 19.41 1.05
CA SER A 702 -25.46 19.20 2.09
C SER A 702 -24.49 20.38 2.19
N GLU A 703 -24.11 20.98 1.06
CA GLU A 703 -23.21 22.14 1.02
C GLU A 703 -23.89 23.45 1.42
N HIS A 704 -25.18 23.60 1.09
CA HIS A 704 -25.96 24.82 1.33
C HIS A 704 -27.33 24.49 1.97
N PRO A 705 -27.38 24.16 3.27
CA PRO A 705 -28.62 23.82 3.97
C PRO A 705 -29.70 24.91 3.84
N GLY A 706 -30.93 24.50 3.52
CA GLY A 706 -32.09 25.40 3.39
C GLY A 706 -32.21 26.18 2.07
N ARG A 707 -31.16 26.22 1.24
CA ARG A 707 -31.18 26.92 -0.06
C ARG A 707 -31.88 26.14 -1.18
N PHE A 708 -31.93 24.82 -1.08
CA PHE A 708 -32.41 23.92 -2.13
C PHE A 708 -33.49 22.94 -1.64
N GLY A 709 -34.51 22.69 -2.46
CA GLY A 709 -35.55 21.67 -2.22
C GLY A 709 -35.71 20.72 -3.41
N LEU A 710 -36.21 19.53 -3.14
CA LEU A 710 -36.58 18.53 -4.15
C LEU A 710 -38.03 18.12 -3.94
N VAL A 711 -38.83 18.16 -5.00
CA VAL A 711 -40.22 17.71 -4.98
C VAL A 711 -40.48 16.83 -6.20
N ASP A 712 -40.87 15.57 -5.96
CA ASP A 712 -41.37 14.69 -7.03
C ASP A 712 -42.89 14.72 -7.00
N VAL A 713 -43.52 15.04 -8.13
CA VAL A 713 -44.97 15.18 -8.26
C VAL A 713 -45.49 14.07 -9.15
N GLU A 714 -46.36 13.22 -8.61
CA GLU A 714 -47.03 12.20 -9.41
C GLU A 714 -48.24 12.75 -10.17
N ASP A 715 -48.67 12.04 -11.22
CA ASP A 715 -49.74 12.51 -12.11
C ASP A 715 -51.11 12.61 -11.41
N ASP A 716 -51.30 11.92 -10.28
CA ASP A 716 -52.53 11.97 -9.47
C ASP A 716 -52.50 13.04 -8.36
N ALA A 717 -51.42 13.83 -8.27
CA ALA A 717 -51.24 14.83 -7.22
C ALA A 717 -52.33 15.91 -7.22
N SER A 718 -52.88 16.19 -6.04
CA SER A 718 -53.88 17.24 -5.82
C SER A 718 -53.26 18.63 -5.87
N ALA A 719 -53.77 19.48 -6.77
CA ALA A 719 -53.30 20.86 -6.92
C ALA A 719 -53.41 21.72 -5.64
N ALA A 720 -54.28 21.34 -4.70
CA ALA A 720 -54.45 22.02 -3.43
C ALA A 720 -53.35 21.69 -2.38
N VAL A 721 -52.61 20.60 -2.59
CA VAL A 721 -51.65 20.07 -1.61
C VAL A 721 -50.24 20.62 -1.86
N PHE A 722 -49.87 20.87 -3.10
CA PHE A 722 -48.53 21.33 -3.47
C PHE A 722 -48.10 22.65 -2.81
N PRO A 723 -48.94 23.71 -2.72
CA PRO A 723 -48.54 24.93 -2.01
C PRO A 723 -48.25 24.71 -0.52
N ARG A 724 -48.98 23.78 0.11
CA ARG A 724 -48.75 23.39 1.51
C ARG A 724 -47.47 22.56 1.67
N ALA A 725 -47.10 21.80 0.65
CA ALA A 725 -45.85 21.05 0.60
C ALA A 725 -44.65 22.00 0.56
N LEU A 726 -44.71 23.09 -0.23
CA LEU A 726 -43.63 24.10 -0.30
C LEU A 726 -43.38 24.83 1.02
N ALA A 727 -44.42 24.97 1.86
CA ALA A 727 -44.32 25.57 3.18
C ALA A 727 -43.65 24.65 4.23
N SER A 728 -43.27 23.42 3.84
CA SER A 728 -42.53 22.50 4.71
C SER A 728 -41.03 22.79 4.67
N ASP A 729 -40.39 22.73 5.85
CA ASP A 729 -38.94 22.80 6.00
C ASP A 729 -38.22 21.51 5.54
N GLU A 730 -38.96 20.50 5.10
CA GLU A 730 -38.40 19.24 4.64
C GLU A 730 -37.65 19.44 3.31
N PRO A 731 -36.41 18.93 3.17
CA PRO A 731 -35.59 19.14 2.00
C PRO A 731 -36.06 18.33 0.79
N GLN A 732 -36.77 17.23 1.00
CA GLN A 732 -37.17 16.26 -0.02
C GLN A 732 -38.62 15.82 0.21
N LEU A 733 -39.46 15.99 -0.81
CA LEU A 733 -40.90 15.70 -0.75
C LEU A 733 -41.33 14.84 -1.95
N LEU A 734 -42.29 13.95 -1.72
CA LEU A 734 -43.04 13.25 -2.75
C LEU A 734 -44.52 13.61 -2.58
N VAL A 735 -45.15 14.11 -3.64
CA VAL A 735 -46.58 14.44 -3.68
C VAL A 735 -47.29 13.40 -4.53
N ARG A 736 -48.15 12.60 -3.89
CA ARG A 736 -48.94 11.54 -4.52
C ARG A 736 -50.38 11.65 -4.00
N GLY A 737 -51.35 11.72 -4.92
CA GLY A 737 -52.75 11.91 -4.55
C GLY A 737 -52.96 13.16 -3.66
N GLY A 738 -53.58 12.96 -2.50
CA GLY A 738 -53.79 14.01 -1.49
C GLY A 738 -52.71 14.11 -0.40
N GLU A 739 -51.63 13.34 -0.49
CA GLU A 739 -50.63 13.18 0.57
C GLU A 739 -49.26 13.78 0.19
N VAL A 740 -48.53 14.22 1.21
CA VAL A 740 -47.12 14.60 1.10
C VAL A 740 -46.31 13.64 1.95
N LEU A 741 -45.35 12.99 1.30
CA LEU A 741 -44.49 11.99 1.89
C LEU A 741 -43.06 12.51 1.98
N VAL A 742 -42.33 12.09 3.01
CA VAL A 742 -40.90 12.42 3.21
C VAL A 742 -40.06 11.16 3.37
N PRO A 743 -38.80 11.16 2.89
CA PRO A 743 -37.94 10.01 3.02
C PRO A 743 -37.42 9.90 4.46
N ARG A 744 -37.51 8.70 5.03
CA ARG A 744 -36.93 8.31 6.33
C ARG A 744 -36.23 6.96 6.20
N LEU A 745 -35.14 6.77 6.93
CA LEU A 745 -34.50 5.46 7.02
C LEU A 745 -35.27 4.59 8.01
N ALA A 746 -35.61 3.38 7.58
CA ALA A 746 -36.23 2.36 8.43
C ALA A 746 -35.52 1.02 8.22
N ARG A 747 -35.53 0.16 9.24
CA ARG A 747 -34.92 -1.18 9.13
C ARG A 747 -35.61 -2.00 8.04
N ALA A 748 -34.81 -2.65 7.21
CA ALA A 748 -35.29 -3.55 6.18
C ALA A 748 -35.64 -4.90 6.83
N ARG A 749 -36.92 -5.27 6.79
CA ARG A 749 -37.35 -6.65 7.11
C ARG A 749 -37.28 -7.46 5.83
N SER A 750 -36.55 -8.57 5.85
CA SER A 750 -36.56 -9.53 4.74
C SER A 750 -37.90 -10.27 4.79
N GLU A 751 -38.84 -9.89 3.91
CA GLU A 751 -40.15 -10.54 3.84
C GLU A 751 -40.22 -11.62 2.75
N GLN A 752 -39.17 -11.83 1.95
CA GLN A 752 -39.11 -12.95 1.00
C GLN A 752 -37.68 -13.19 0.47
N ALA A 753 -37.26 -14.45 0.42
CA ALA A 753 -36.07 -14.86 -0.31
C ALA A 753 -36.31 -14.63 -1.81
N MET A 754 -35.60 -13.67 -2.41
CA MET A 754 -35.67 -13.42 -3.83
C MET A 754 -34.83 -14.48 -4.56
N ALA A 755 -35.47 -15.37 -5.30
CA ALA A 755 -34.75 -16.34 -6.14
C ALA A 755 -34.16 -15.60 -7.35
N TRP A 756 -32.83 -15.63 -7.48
CA TRP A 756 -32.15 -15.00 -8.61
C TRP A 756 -32.27 -15.89 -9.85
N ASP A 757 -32.68 -15.29 -10.97
CA ASP A 757 -32.59 -15.95 -12.27
C ASP A 757 -31.14 -15.88 -12.75
N SER A 758 -30.45 -17.01 -12.74
CA SER A 758 -29.05 -17.14 -13.18
C SER A 758 -28.85 -16.94 -14.69
N SER A 759 -29.95 -16.88 -15.46
CA SER A 759 -29.92 -16.58 -16.89
C SER A 759 -30.12 -15.10 -17.22
N GLY A 760 -30.47 -14.27 -16.22
CA GLY A 760 -30.67 -12.83 -16.36
C GLY A 760 -29.44 -12.00 -16.04
N THR A 761 -29.47 -10.73 -16.43
CA THR A 761 -28.46 -9.73 -15.99
C THR A 761 -28.92 -9.13 -14.66
N VAL A 762 -28.08 -9.23 -13.63
CA VAL A 762 -28.32 -8.61 -12.32
C VAL A 762 -27.37 -7.42 -12.18
N LEU A 763 -27.92 -6.25 -11.84
CA LEU A 763 -27.14 -5.09 -11.45
C LEU A 763 -27.03 -5.08 -9.92
N ILE A 764 -25.82 -5.19 -9.40
CA ILE A 764 -25.52 -5.04 -7.97
C ILE A 764 -24.99 -3.61 -7.81
N THR A 765 -25.79 -2.74 -7.21
CA THR A 765 -25.45 -1.33 -6.94
C THR A 765 -25.03 -1.14 -5.49
#